data_AF-A0A1V4XI20-F1
#
_entry.id   AF-A0A1V4XI20-F1
#
_cell.length_a   1.000
_cell.length_b   1.000
_cell.length_c   1.000
_cell.angle_alpha   90.00
_cell.angle_beta   90.00
_cell.angle_gamma   90.00
#
_symmetry.space_group_name_H-M   'P 1'
#
loop_
_entity.id
_entity.type
_entity.pdbx_description
1 polymer ?
#
loop_
_entity_poly.entity_id
_entity_poly.type
_entity_poly.pdbx_seq_one_letter_code
_entity_poly.pdbx_strand_id
1 'polypeptide(L)'
;MLVNTSSDYDLIVIGAGIAGMVAAVTANGLGKRVAVIEKNRVGGNCTNATCIPSKTLIRLSHLSHGIARLHRSGLLADHAGKLQGRKIMPYIRGIVQQAYEKDIPETFSRIGIRIISGSASFVDSRRVEAAGQILSARKFIIAAGTSPLVPTVPGMEEIGFLTNETLYSLEDLPESVIILGGGVDGLEYASAFVRLGVETTVIEAAERFVPSADIELVNHLLRSLRGEGVRLLRGARPVDFRNEAGRAVLRYRQNDGPCAEISANRVLIAVGRKPDLEGLGLEKAGVACNSRGVITDRKLRTSAPNIYACGDIAGPYQLATTAEVQGIIAATNAFLPVKRTVDYRHNVYVVFAEPPLAWVGLTEEEAYARYGRGLGVYRFRYDSMRRALIDGNGVGMAKILCGGNGRIVGAHILGEGAGEVIHELQVIMASNKPLYRFQELTHAYPTYAQAIVGRASQLAFLDRMGGNTFVDLALRLLPGFANRLYLARDRLAESHRIDLFAGFREDEASTASGLKPPALPPSTDSRGEGTGCTVEAREAGRDAAVLDVRGNLTDAAEQAFAGAFGKAMTAAKEIRMNLSGLAHMDADGAGLLLVNAARAIQRQVVVSAFGLSIPLWDAFRLTGLDRIIALFGDEGDAQQRRLSPEKSGLPAGPANGAHPPLPGWSGSAAYLRVRDVPARVMNINADGRRTSGPVQGFGRLWEKRYRMRLHDADLQPRQIVSLWRSEFPQFWPAGNRLYTDGNAPVAPGASALLNLALPGGPVLATGLMVIYADDTSFAFMTAEGHILSGWITFRCFHIDGATFLEIHPLFRAADPLMELGLRLGGGGQEDRFWRETLGNLARRLGTCGDFAQRDILVDPRIQWHRLANLRHNSVIRSFLHMPLYMLKKSIPAKRCWNRQGRP
;
A
#
# COMPACT_ATOMS: atom_id res chain seq x y z
N MET A 1 -63.63 -28.00 -25.78
CA MET A 1 -63.00 -28.48 -24.54
C MET A 1 -62.33 -27.30 -23.84
N LEU A 2 -62.93 -26.81 -22.75
CA LEU A 2 -62.35 -25.76 -21.91
C LEU A 2 -61.20 -26.37 -21.11
N VAL A 3 -59.96 -26.12 -21.53
CA VAL A 3 -58.78 -26.50 -20.74
C VAL A 3 -58.80 -25.69 -19.46
N ASN A 4 -58.87 -26.38 -18.32
CA ASN A 4 -58.90 -25.76 -17.00
C ASN A 4 -57.63 -24.92 -16.79
N THR A 5 -57.74 -23.58 -16.88
CA THR A 5 -56.61 -22.61 -16.86
C THR A 5 -56.13 -22.25 -15.45
N SER A 6 -56.52 -23.01 -14.43
CA SER A 6 -56.18 -22.74 -13.04
C SER A 6 -54.84 -23.36 -12.67
N SER A 7 -53.78 -22.55 -12.54
CA SER A 7 -52.54 -23.00 -11.89
C SER A 7 -52.75 -23.19 -10.38
N ASP A 8 -52.07 -24.18 -9.80
CA ASP A 8 -52.13 -24.48 -8.36
C ASP A 8 -51.69 -23.27 -7.53
N TYR A 9 -50.61 -22.61 -7.97
CA TYR A 9 -50.06 -21.42 -7.32
C TYR A 9 -49.90 -20.26 -8.31
N ASP A 10 -49.86 -19.03 -7.78
CA ASP A 10 -49.42 -17.88 -8.57
C ASP A 10 -47.89 -17.84 -8.66
N LEU A 11 -47.19 -18.22 -7.59
CA LEU A 11 -45.74 -18.31 -7.51
C LEU A 11 -45.30 -19.63 -6.84
N ILE A 12 -44.34 -20.31 -7.46
CA ILE A 12 -43.50 -21.31 -6.78
C ILE A 12 -42.10 -20.75 -6.64
N VAL A 13 -41.57 -20.78 -5.41
CA VAL A 13 -40.16 -20.46 -5.11
C VAL A 13 -39.42 -21.77 -4.88
N ILE A 14 -38.27 -21.94 -5.53
CA ILE A 14 -37.41 -23.12 -5.37
C ILE A 14 -36.23 -22.71 -4.49
N GLY A 15 -36.17 -23.24 -3.27
CA GLY A 15 -35.20 -22.89 -2.24
C GLY A 15 -35.78 -21.97 -1.17
N ALA A 16 -35.59 -22.33 0.10
CA ALA A 16 -36.02 -21.60 1.29
C ALA A 16 -34.83 -20.99 2.06
N GLY A 17 -33.78 -20.61 1.34
CA GLY A 17 -32.77 -19.67 1.86
C GLY A 17 -33.32 -18.24 1.90
N ILE A 18 -32.49 -17.30 2.36
CA ILE A 18 -32.92 -15.91 2.62
C ILE A 18 -33.58 -15.22 1.41
N ALA A 19 -33.02 -15.39 0.20
CA ALA A 19 -33.61 -14.86 -1.04
C ALA A 19 -34.99 -15.45 -1.33
N GLY A 20 -35.13 -16.76 -1.15
CA GLY A 20 -36.37 -17.48 -1.44
C GLY A 20 -37.48 -17.13 -0.46
N MET A 21 -37.17 -17.11 0.84
CA MET A 21 -38.12 -16.73 1.88
C MET A 21 -38.58 -15.28 1.71
N VAL A 22 -37.66 -14.34 1.46
CA VAL A 22 -38.01 -12.93 1.24
C VAL A 22 -38.85 -12.76 -0.04
N ALA A 23 -38.52 -13.49 -1.11
CA ALA A 23 -39.33 -13.49 -2.32
C ALA A 23 -40.75 -14.03 -2.08
N ALA A 24 -40.88 -15.12 -1.32
CA ALA A 24 -42.15 -15.74 -0.98
C ALA A 24 -43.02 -14.80 -0.14
N VAL A 25 -42.45 -14.22 0.93
CA VAL A 25 -43.14 -13.24 1.81
C VAL A 25 -43.56 -12.00 1.02
N THR A 26 -42.69 -11.48 0.16
CA THR A 26 -43.00 -10.32 -0.69
C THR A 26 -44.16 -10.62 -1.64
N ALA A 27 -44.14 -11.77 -2.32
CA ALA A 27 -45.21 -12.15 -3.25
C ALA A 27 -46.54 -12.42 -2.52
N ASN A 28 -46.49 -13.05 -1.34
CA ASN A 28 -47.66 -13.26 -0.50
C ASN A 28 -48.27 -11.93 -0.04
N GLY A 29 -47.44 -10.96 0.37
CA GLY A 29 -47.87 -9.59 0.67
C GLY A 29 -48.50 -8.85 -0.51
N LEU A 30 -48.24 -9.27 -1.75
CA LEU A 30 -48.91 -8.80 -2.98
C LEU A 30 -50.19 -9.60 -3.31
N GLY A 31 -50.70 -10.39 -2.35
CA GLY A 31 -51.93 -11.18 -2.46
C GLY A 31 -51.81 -12.38 -3.39
N LYS A 32 -50.61 -12.97 -3.54
CA LYS A 32 -50.37 -14.14 -4.40
C LYS A 32 -50.44 -15.43 -3.61
N ARG A 33 -50.95 -16.51 -4.22
CA ARG A 33 -50.86 -17.86 -3.66
C ARG A 33 -49.44 -18.39 -3.89
N VAL A 34 -48.70 -18.64 -2.81
CA VAL A 34 -47.28 -18.98 -2.88
C VAL A 34 -47.01 -20.37 -2.28
N ALA A 35 -46.21 -21.16 -2.98
CA ALA A 35 -45.54 -22.32 -2.42
C ALA A 35 -44.02 -22.14 -2.47
N VAL A 36 -43.32 -22.70 -1.48
CA VAL A 36 -41.86 -22.78 -1.43
C VAL A 36 -41.47 -24.25 -1.37
N ILE A 37 -40.56 -24.68 -2.24
CA ILE A 37 -40.04 -26.04 -2.25
C ILE A 37 -38.62 -26.01 -1.69
N GLU A 38 -38.37 -26.78 -0.62
CA GLU A 38 -37.07 -26.85 0.05
C GLU A 38 -36.64 -28.30 0.23
N LYS A 39 -35.42 -28.63 -0.24
CA LYS A 39 -34.91 -30.01 -0.20
C LYS A 39 -34.27 -30.38 1.14
N ASN A 40 -33.77 -29.39 1.86
CA ASN A 40 -33.09 -29.53 3.15
C ASN A 40 -33.92 -28.85 4.25
N ARG A 41 -33.29 -27.97 5.02
CA ARG A 41 -33.89 -27.26 6.16
C ARG A 41 -34.18 -25.81 5.77
N VAL A 42 -35.36 -25.32 6.14
CA VAL A 42 -35.77 -23.92 5.94
C VAL A 42 -34.77 -22.97 6.61
N GLY A 43 -34.61 -21.77 6.05
CA GLY A 43 -33.52 -20.85 6.39
C GLY A 43 -32.30 -21.02 5.50
N GLY A 44 -32.17 -22.16 4.81
CA GLY A 44 -31.06 -22.48 3.91
C GLY A 44 -29.70 -22.41 4.63
N ASN A 45 -28.64 -22.15 3.87
CA ASN A 45 -27.28 -22.18 4.40
C ASN A 45 -26.99 -21.06 5.41
N CYS A 46 -27.61 -19.88 5.30
CA CYS A 46 -27.30 -18.75 6.18
C CYS A 46 -27.67 -19.01 7.64
N THR A 47 -28.90 -19.50 7.89
CA THR A 47 -29.35 -19.89 9.23
C THR A 47 -28.61 -21.14 9.73
N ASN A 48 -28.49 -22.16 8.88
CA ASN A 48 -28.15 -23.50 9.35
C ASN A 48 -26.65 -23.84 9.34
N ALA A 49 -25.85 -23.25 8.44
CA ALA A 49 -24.50 -23.76 8.13
C ALA A 49 -23.43 -22.70 7.80
N THR A 50 -23.77 -21.41 7.77
CA THR A 50 -22.81 -20.33 7.41
C THR A 50 -22.94 -19.16 8.38
N CYS A 51 -23.82 -18.18 8.11
CA CYS A 51 -23.89 -16.90 8.82
C CYS A 51 -24.06 -17.06 10.33
N ILE A 52 -25.14 -17.70 10.79
CA ILE A 52 -25.40 -17.81 12.24
C ILE A 52 -24.29 -18.58 12.97
N PRO A 53 -23.94 -19.82 12.58
CA PRO A 53 -22.96 -20.58 13.34
C PRO A 53 -21.54 -20.01 13.25
N SER A 54 -21.12 -19.43 12.11
CA SER A 54 -19.80 -18.76 12.01
C SER A 54 -19.73 -17.54 12.90
N LYS A 55 -20.77 -16.69 12.92
CA LYS A 55 -20.76 -15.46 13.73
C LYS A 55 -20.88 -15.78 15.22
N THR A 56 -21.53 -16.88 15.60
CA THR A 56 -21.45 -17.41 16.97
C THR A 56 -20.04 -17.88 17.33
N LEU A 57 -19.37 -18.66 16.46
CA LEU A 57 -17.98 -19.11 16.68
C LEU A 57 -17.02 -17.91 16.85
N ILE A 58 -17.11 -16.94 15.95
CA ILE A 58 -16.34 -15.69 16.00
C ILE A 58 -16.61 -14.95 17.30
N ARG A 59 -17.88 -14.81 17.72
CA ARG A 59 -18.21 -14.16 18.99
C ARG A 59 -17.57 -14.87 20.20
N LEU A 60 -17.57 -16.20 20.22
CA LEU A 60 -16.89 -16.96 21.28
C LEU A 60 -15.38 -16.72 21.27
N SER A 61 -14.77 -16.58 20.09
CA SER A 61 -13.36 -16.25 19.95
C SER A 61 -13.01 -14.84 20.47
N HIS A 62 -13.89 -13.85 20.25
CA HIS A 62 -13.74 -12.50 20.81
C HIS A 62 -13.81 -12.52 22.34
N LEU A 63 -14.73 -13.33 22.91
CA LEU A 63 -14.82 -13.49 24.37
C LEU A 63 -13.55 -14.14 24.95
N SER A 64 -13.02 -15.18 24.29
CA SER A 64 -11.73 -15.79 24.64
C SER A 64 -10.60 -14.76 24.68
N HIS A 65 -10.50 -13.96 23.61
CA HIS A 65 -9.48 -12.91 23.51
C HIS A 65 -9.65 -11.81 24.56
N GLY A 66 -10.88 -11.40 24.84
CA GLY A 66 -11.21 -10.44 25.90
C GLY A 66 -10.78 -10.92 27.29
N ILE A 67 -11.03 -12.19 27.62
CA ILE A 67 -10.56 -12.81 28.87
C ILE A 67 -9.03 -12.77 28.94
N ALA A 68 -8.33 -13.15 27.86
CA ALA A 68 -6.88 -13.10 27.81
C ALA A 68 -6.34 -11.67 27.99
N ARG A 69 -7.05 -10.66 27.50
CA ARG A 69 -6.66 -9.25 27.69
C ARG A 69 -6.83 -8.78 29.13
N LEU A 70 -7.95 -9.13 29.78
CA LEU A 70 -8.17 -8.82 31.20
C LEU A 70 -7.04 -9.41 32.07
N HIS A 71 -6.64 -10.65 31.78
CA HIS A 71 -5.48 -11.28 32.43
C HIS A 71 -4.18 -10.50 32.20
N ARG A 72 -3.83 -10.16 30.94
CA ARG A 72 -2.62 -9.36 30.64
C ARG A 72 -2.62 -7.98 31.30
N SER A 73 -3.80 -7.40 31.53
CA SER A 73 -3.94 -6.11 32.21
C SER A 73 -3.89 -6.19 33.75
N GLY A 74 -3.80 -7.40 34.34
CA GLY A 74 -3.82 -7.59 35.79
C GLY A 74 -5.18 -7.36 36.45
N LEU A 75 -6.27 -7.23 35.66
CA LEU A 75 -7.64 -7.04 36.15
C LEU A 75 -8.33 -8.37 36.49
N LEU A 76 -7.71 -9.51 36.17
CA LEU A 76 -8.18 -10.84 36.50
C LEU A 76 -7.05 -11.57 37.27
N ALA A 77 -7.33 -11.99 38.50
CA ALA A 77 -6.34 -12.56 39.42
C ALA A 77 -6.00 -14.03 39.16
N ASP A 78 -6.97 -14.82 38.68
CA ASP A 78 -6.80 -16.26 38.46
C ASP A 78 -6.47 -16.58 36.99
N HIS A 79 -5.80 -17.72 36.78
CA HIS A 79 -5.83 -18.38 35.48
C HIS A 79 -7.29 -18.76 35.20
N ALA A 80 -7.98 -17.97 34.37
CA ALA A 80 -9.26 -18.38 33.81
C ALA A 80 -9.13 -19.82 33.33
N GLY A 81 -9.95 -20.73 33.88
CA GLY A 81 -9.91 -22.14 33.50
C GLY A 81 -9.93 -22.29 31.98
N LYS A 82 -9.24 -23.31 31.45
CA LYS A 82 -9.19 -23.56 30.00
C LYS A 82 -10.61 -23.58 29.43
N LEU A 83 -10.80 -22.95 28.27
CA LEU A 83 -12.04 -23.06 27.50
C LEU A 83 -12.42 -24.54 27.35
N GLN A 84 -13.67 -24.86 27.68
CA GLN A 84 -14.17 -26.23 27.54
C GLN A 84 -14.54 -26.46 26.07
N GLY A 85 -13.56 -26.85 25.25
CA GLY A 85 -13.70 -27.06 23.80
C GLY A 85 -14.95 -27.86 23.42
N ARG A 86 -15.20 -28.96 24.14
CA ARG A 86 -16.37 -29.85 23.99
C ARG A 86 -17.73 -29.16 24.14
N LYS A 87 -17.79 -27.99 24.79
CA LYS A 87 -19.04 -27.22 24.93
C LYS A 87 -19.28 -26.21 23.82
N ILE A 88 -18.26 -25.89 23.01
CA ILE A 88 -18.34 -24.86 21.97
C ILE A 88 -19.30 -25.28 20.86
N MET A 89 -19.11 -26.47 20.28
CA MET A 89 -19.97 -26.95 19.19
C MET A 89 -21.43 -27.16 19.63
N PRO A 90 -21.72 -27.81 20.78
CA PRO A 90 -23.08 -27.86 21.31
C PRO A 90 -23.72 -26.49 21.54
N TYR A 91 -22.98 -25.50 22.05
CA TYR A 91 -23.48 -24.15 22.26
C TYR A 91 -23.86 -23.49 20.92
N ILE A 92 -23.00 -23.60 19.90
CA ILE A 92 -23.27 -23.07 18.56
C ILE A 92 -24.53 -23.71 17.97
N ARG A 93 -24.67 -25.04 18.07
CA ARG A 93 -25.88 -25.75 17.62
C ARG A 93 -27.14 -25.26 18.34
N GLY A 94 -27.06 -24.94 19.64
CA GLY A 94 -28.15 -24.33 20.39
C GLY A 94 -28.56 -22.96 19.87
N ILE A 95 -27.62 -22.09 19.52
CA ILE A 95 -27.91 -20.77 18.93
C ILE A 95 -28.52 -20.92 17.53
N VAL A 96 -28.02 -21.84 16.71
CA VAL A 96 -28.61 -22.15 15.40
C VAL A 96 -30.05 -22.61 15.57
N GLN A 97 -30.33 -23.47 16.55
CA GLN A 97 -31.68 -23.94 16.84
C GLN A 97 -32.62 -22.78 17.22
N GLN A 98 -32.18 -21.87 18.09
CA GLN A 98 -32.97 -20.69 18.47
C GLN A 98 -33.22 -19.76 17.28
N ALA A 99 -32.22 -19.57 16.40
CA ALA A 99 -32.41 -18.79 15.18
C ALA A 99 -33.44 -19.45 14.25
N TYR A 100 -33.39 -20.78 14.12
CA TYR A 100 -34.30 -21.56 13.30
C TYR A 100 -35.76 -21.55 13.80
N GLU A 101 -36.03 -21.28 15.08
CA GLU A 101 -37.42 -21.17 15.60
C GLU A 101 -38.25 -20.13 14.85
N LYS A 102 -37.60 -19.12 14.25
CA LYS A 102 -38.24 -18.11 13.39
C LYS A 102 -38.54 -18.64 11.98
N ASP A 103 -37.74 -19.60 11.53
CA ASP A 103 -37.75 -20.17 10.18
C ASP A 103 -38.51 -21.50 10.09
N ILE A 104 -39.22 -21.95 11.13
CA ILE A 104 -39.98 -23.21 11.09
C ILE A 104 -41.13 -23.15 10.05
N PRO A 105 -41.45 -24.23 9.32
CA PRO A 105 -42.49 -24.24 8.30
C PRO A 105 -43.87 -23.71 8.76
N GLU A 106 -44.19 -23.89 10.04
CA GLU A 106 -45.44 -23.44 10.65
C GLU A 106 -45.57 -21.91 10.68
N THR A 107 -44.47 -21.16 10.82
CA THR A 107 -44.52 -19.68 10.82
C THR A 107 -44.92 -19.16 9.45
N PHE A 108 -44.43 -19.78 8.37
CA PHE A 108 -44.81 -19.46 6.99
C PHE A 108 -46.23 -19.91 6.66
N SER A 109 -46.65 -21.07 7.16
CA SER A 109 -48.01 -21.58 6.95
C SER A 109 -49.07 -20.66 7.55
N ARG A 110 -48.80 -20.06 8.72
CA ARG A 110 -49.70 -19.08 9.39
C ARG A 110 -49.95 -17.82 8.55
N ILE A 111 -49.03 -17.45 7.69
CA ILE A 111 -49.18 -16.28 6.79
C ILE A 111 -49.66 -16.69 5.38
N GLY A 112 -50.03 -17.96 5.17
CA GLY A 112 -50.59 -18.44 3.90
C GLY A 112 -49.56 -18.93 2.87
N ILE A 113 -48.30 -19.14 3.28
CA ILE A 113 -47.25 -19.68 2.40
C ILE A 113 -47.08 -21.18 2.69
N ARG A 114 -47.27 -22.01 1.67
CA ARG A 114 -47.09 -23.46 1.82
C ARG A 114 -45.63 -23.85 1.63
N ILE A 115 -45.03 -24.50 2.63
CA ILE A 115 -43.71 -25.12 2.51
C ILE A 115 -43.88 -26.58 2.07
N ILE A 116 -43.12 -27.00 1.06
CA ILE A 116 -43.12 -28.35 0.50
C ILE A 116 -41.71 -28.90 0.63
N SER A 117 -41.54 -29.90 1.49
CA SER A 117 -40.25 -30.56 1.69
C SER A 117 -39.96 -31.52 0.53
N GLY A 118 -38.86 -31.30 -0.18
CA GLY A 118 -38.42 -32.14 -1.29
C GLY A 118 -37.56 -31.39 -2.31
N SER A 119 -36.93 -32.14 -3.22
CA SER A 119 -36.24 -31.55 -4.36
C SER A 119 -37.26 -31.13 -5.43
N ALA A 120 -36.97 -30.02 -6.12
CA ALA A 120 -37.77 -29.55 -7.25
C ALA A 120 -37.03 -29.83 -8.56
N SER A 121 -37.74 -30.33 -9.57
CA SER A 121 -37.24 -30.44 -10.95
C SER A 121 -38.27 -29.88 -11.92
N PHE A 122 -37.87 -29.00 -12.82
CA PHE A 122 -38.76 -28.52 -13.87
C PHE A 122 -39.13 -29.66 -14.82
N VAL A 123 -40.43 -29.84 -15.05
CA VAL A 123 -40.96 -30.74 -16.08
C VAL A 123 -41.12 -29.97 -17.39
N ASP A 124 -41.52 -28.71 -17.29
CA ASP A 124 -41.56 -27.72 -18.37
C ASP A 124 -41.55 -26.29 -17.78
N SER A 125 -41.69 -25.26 -18.61
CA SER A 125 -41.68 -23.86 -18.16
C SER A 125 -42.78 -23.46 -17.16
N ARG A 126 -43.83 -24.28 -16.95
CA ARG A 126 -44.99 -23.97 -16.09
C ARG A 126 -45.21 -24.97 -14.96
N ARG A 127 -44.45 -26.07 -14.92
CA ARG A 127 -44.65 -27.16 -13.98
C ARG A 127 -43.33 -27.69 -13.41
N VAL A 128 -43.36 -28.01 -12.13
CA VAL A 128 -42.26 -28.68 -11.41
C VAL A 128 -42.76 -29.96 -10.78
N GLU A 129 -41.90 -30.96 -10.73
CA GLU A 129 -42.07 -32.15 -9.89
C GLU A 129 -41.41 -31.90 -8.53
N ALA A 130 -42.15 -32.11 -7.45
CA ALA A 130 -41.63 -32.04 -6.09
C ALA A 130 -42.43 -32.97 -5.16
N ALA A 131 -41.74 -33.68 -4.26
CA ALA A 131 -42.35 -34.63 -3.34
C ALA A 131 -43.29 -35.65 -4.01
N GLY A 132 -42.94 -36.11 -5.23
CA GLY A 132 -43.74 -37.06 -6.03
C GLY A 132 -45.01 -36.46 -6.65
N GLN A 133 -45.17 -35.14 -6.65
CA GLN A 133 -46.32 -34.43 -7.21
C GLN A 133 -45.88 -33.47 -8.31
N ILE A 134 -46.69 -33.34 -9.36
CA ILE A 134 -46.52 -32.29 -10.37
C ILE A 134 -47.33 -31.06 -9.94
N LEU A 135 -46.65 -29.94 -9.73
CA LEU A 135 -47.22 -28.67 -9.29
C LEU A 135 -47.07 -27.63 -10.38
N SER A 136 -48.12 -26.84 -10.61
CA SER A 136 -48.17 -25.80 -11.63
C SER A 136 -48.17 -24.39 -11.03
N ALA A 137 -47.47 -23.46 -11.67
CA ALA A 137 -47.50 -22.05 -11.27
C ALA A 137 -47.42 -21.08 -12.45
N ARG A 138 -47.98 -19.87 -12.25
CA ARG A 138 -47.89 -18.80 -13.26
C ARG A 138 -46.50 -18.22 -13.37
N LYS A 139 -45.79 -18.11 -12.24
CA LYS A 139 -44.42 -17.59 -12.13
C LYS A 139 -43.57 -18.50 -11.26
N PHE A 140 -42.26 -18.48 -11.50
CA PHE A 140 -41.27 -19.17 -10.68
C PHE A 140 -40.13 -18.24 -10.28
N ILE A 141 -39.60 -18.45 -9.07
CA ILE A 141 -38.34 -17.85 -8.62
C ILE A 141 -37.38 -18.96 -8.22
N ILE A 142 -36.23 -19.02 -8.87
CA ILE A 142 -35.14 -19.95 -8.56
C ILE A 142 -34.22 -19.28 -7.53
N ALA A 143 -34.19 -19.81 -6.31
CA ALA A 143 -33.40 -19.35 -5.18
C ALA A 143 -32.66 -20.52 -4.49
N ALA A 144 -32.23 -21.53 -5.27
CA ALA A 144 -31.62 -22.76 -4.77
C ALA A 144 -30.20 -22.58 -4.19
N GLY A 145 -29.62 -21.38 -4.31
CA GLY A 145 -28.37 -21.03 -3.63
C GLY A 145 -27.13 -21.71 -4.21
N THR A 146 -26.18 -22.01 -3.33
CA THR A 146 -24.86 -22.56 -3.66
C THR A 146 -24.43 -23.60 -2.64
N SER A 147 -23.54 -24.51 -3.05
CA SER A 147 -22.83 -25.48 -2.19
C SER A 147 -21.33 -25.18 -2.13
N PRO A 148 -20.58 -25.72 -1.15
CA PRO A 148 -19.13 -25.58 -1.08
C PRO A 148 -18.44 -26.08 -2.36
N LEU A 149 -17.49 -25.32 -2.87
CA LEU A 149 -16.64 -25.78 -3.96
C LEU A 149 -15.51 -26.64 -3.38
N VAL A 150 -15.53 -27.94 -3.65
CA VAL A 150 -14.46 -28.86 -3.25
C VAL A 150 -13.47 -28.99 -4.43
N PRO A 151 -12.19 -28.63 -4.25
CA PRO A 151 -11.20 -28.72 -5.31
C PRO A 151 -10.78 -30.17 -5.55
N THR A 152 -10.50 -30.53 -6.80
CA THR A 152 -10.00 -31.86 -7.14
C THR A 152 -8.51 -31.97 -6.81
N VAL A 153 -8.18 -32.39 -5.60
CA VAL A 153 -6.80 -32.66 -5.14
C VAL A 153 -6.68 -34.16 -4.81
N PRO A 154 -5.68 -34.89 -5.34
CA PRO A 154 -5.47 -36.30 -5.01
C PRO A 154 -5.41 -36.55 -3.49
N GLY A 155 -6.03 -37.64 -3.03
CA GLY A 155 -6.09 -38.04 -1.62
C GLY A 155 -7.04 -37.24 -0.72
N MET A 156 -7.77 -36.25 -1.28
CA MET A 156 -8.70 -35.43 -0.49
C MET A 156 -9.87 -36.24 0.12
N GLU A 157 -10.36 -37.28 -0.55
CA GLU A 157 -11.44 -38.12 -0.03
C GLU A 157 -11.01 -38.97 1.18
N GLU A 158 -9.72 -39.31 1.28
CA GLU A 158 -9.17 -40.21 2.31
C GLU A 158 -8.96 -39.53 3.69
N ILE A 159 -8.99 -38.19 3.71
CA ILE A 159 -8.69 -37.39 4.92
C ILE A 159 -9.93 -36.89 5.67
N GLY A 160 -11.15 -37.15 5.16
CA GLY A 160 -12.39 -36.72 5.80
C GLY A 160 -12.47 -35.20 6.01
N PHE A 161 -12.29 -34.43 4.92
CA PHE A 161 -12.31 -32.97 4.97
C PHE A 161 -13.63 -32.39 5.50
N LEU A 162 -13.54 -31.18 6.02
CA LEU A 162 -14.66 -30.38 6.51
C LEU A 162 -15.02 -29.29 5.49
N THR A 163 -16.28 -28.90 5.50
CA THR A 163 -16.77 -27.68 4.87
C THR A 163 -17.53 -26.87 5.92
N ASN A 164 -18.01 -25.67 5.57
CA ASN A 164 -18.91 -24.94 6.44
C ASN A 164 -20.19 -25.74 6.81
N GLU A 165 -20.60 -26.71 5.98
CA GLU A 165 -21.79 -27.53 6.20
C GLU A 165 -21.55 -28.69 7.18
N THR A 166 -20.31 -29.16 7.33
CA THR A 166 -19.97 -30.30 8.19
C THR A 166 -19.21 -29.92 9.46
N LEU A 167 -18.58 -28.73 9.50
CA LEU A 167 -17.77 -28.25 10.62
C LEU A 167 -18.49 -28.29 11.97
N TYR A 168 -19.75 -27.84 12.02
CA TYR A 168 -20.50 -27.67 13.27
C TYR A 168 -21.09 -28.98 13.82
N SER A 169 -20.95 -30.07 13.07
CA SER A 169 -21.32 -31.43 13.50
C SER A 169 -20.22 -32.10 14.31
N LEU A 170 -19.04 -31.48 14.44
CA LEU A 170 -17.99 -31.97 15.32
C LEU A 170 -18.45 -31.96 16.78
N GLU A 171 -17.95 -32.91 17.56
CA GLU A 171 -18.18 -32.96 19.01
C GLU A 171 -17.21 -32.08 19.80
N ASP A 172 -16.02 -31.85 19.26
CA ASP A 172 -14.99 -31.01 19.86
C ASP A 172 -14.23 -30.22 18.76
N LEU A 173 -13.56 -29.15 19.16
CA LEU A 173 -12.64 -28.45 18.27
C LEU A 173 -11.43 -29.34 17.93
N PRO A 174 -10.92 -29.31 16.69
CA PRO A 174 -9.68 -30.01 16.36
C PRO A 174 -8.50 -29.34 17.05
N GLU A 175 -7.42 -30.08 17.34
CA GLU A 175 -6.19 -29.49 17.91
C GLU A 175 -5.46 -28.64 16.86
N SER A 176 -5.48 -29.07 15.59
CA SER A 176 -4.91 -28.35 14.45
C SER A 176 -5.77 -28.43 13.20
N VAL A 177 -5.80 -27.36 12.41
CA VAL A 177 -6.57 -27.26 11.15
C VAL A 177 -5.75 -26.65 10.01
N ILE A 178 -5.83 -27.26 8.83
CA ILE A 178 -5.43 -26.64 7.55
C ILE A 178 -6.68 -26.09 6.89
N ILE A 179 -6.70 -24.79 6.60
CA ILE A 179 -7.77 -24.12 5.87
C ILE A 179 -7.29 -23.93 4.43
N LEU A 180 -7.99 -24.52 3.47
CA LEU A 180 -7.76 -24.27 2.05
C LEU A 180 -8.63 -23.09 1.59
N GLY A 181 -8.00 -21.98 1.22
CA GLY A 181 -8.65 -20.75 0.78
C GLY A 181 -8.44 -19.59 1.75
N GLY A 182 -7.86 -18.51 1.23
CA GLY A 182 -7.60 -17.23 1.90
C GLY A 182 -8.64 -16.15 1.60
N GLY A 183 -9.88 -16.58 1.34
CA GLY A 183 -11.04 -15.69 1.17
C GLY A 183 -11.63 -15.21 2.49
N VAL A 184 -12.84 -14.65 2.42
CA VAL A 184 -13.60 -14.15 3.58
C VAL A 184 -13.75 -15.24 4.65
N ASP A 185 -14.39 -16.36 4.30
CA ASP A 185 -14.65 -17.46 5.22
C ASP A 185 -13.35 -18.03 5.82
N GLY A 186 -12.33 -18.22 4.98
CA GLY A 186 -11.05 -18.78 5.42
C GLY A 186 -10.35 -17.92 6.48
N LEU A 187 -10.34 -16.60 6.30
CA LEU A 187 -9.77 -15.68 7.30
C LEU A 187 -10.65 -15.53 8.55
N GLU A 188 -11.98 -15.58 8.42
CA GLU A 188 -12.89 -15.62 9.58
C GLU A 188 -12.64 -16.85 10.45
N TYR A 189 -12.58 -18.04 9.83
CA TYR A 189 -12.29 -19.28 10.54
C TYR A 189 -10.89 -19.27 11.14
N ALA A 190 -9.88 -18.79 10.42
CA ALA A 190 -8.52 -18.70 10.94
C ALA A 190 -8.44 -17.82 12.19
N SER A 191 -9.08 -16.64 12.11
CA SER A 191 -9.19 -15.68 13.20
C SER A 191 -9.89 -16.26 14.42
N ALA A 192 -10.95 -17.03 14.22
CA ALA A 192 -11.70 -17.63 15.32
C ALA A 192 -10.96 -18.82 15.96
N PHE A 193 -10.40 -19.71 15.14
CA PHE A 193 -9.74 -20.93 15.60
C PHE A 193 -8.49 -20.65 16.42
N VAL A 194 -7.61 -19.75 15.97
CA VAL A 194 -6.38 -19.41 16.71
C VAL A 194 -6.68 -18.88 18.11
N ARG A 195 -7.72 -18.05 18.25
CA ARG A 195 -8.17 -17.46 19.53
C ARG A 195 -8.90 -18.46 20.43
N LEU A 196 -9.40 -19.56 19.86
CA LEU A 196 -9.96 -20.68 20.59
C LEU A 196 -8.91 -21.77 20.88
N GLY A 197 -7.64 -21.53 20.56
CA GLY A 197 -6.51 -22.41 20.88
C GLY A 197 -6.25 -23.51 19.85
N VAL A 198 -6.79 -23.40 18.64
CA VAL A 198 -6.56 -24.36 17.55
C VAL A 198 -5.37 -23.90 16.71
N GLU A 199 -4.36 -24.78 16.54
CA GLU A 199 -3.23 -24.50 15.65
C GLU A 199 -3.74 -24.37 14.21
N THR A 200 -3.52 -23.21 13.59
CA THR A 200 -4.19 -22.90 12.32
C THR A 200 -3.20 -22.52 11.23
N THR A 201 -3.32 -23.20 10.08
CA THR A 201 -2.63 -22.82 8.84
C THR A 201 -3.62 -22.52 7.74
N VAL A 202 -3.43 -21.42 7.01
CA VAL A 202 -4.21 -21.07 5.81
C VAL A 202 -3.34 -21.20 4.57
N ILE A 203 -3.85 -21.93 3.58
CA ILE A 203 -3.24 -22.14 2.27
C ILE A 203 -4.04 -21.36 1.23
N GLU A 204 -3.44 -20.35 0.62
CA GLU A 204 -3.99 -19.59 -0.49
C GLU A 204 -3.12 -19.81 -1.73
N ALA A 205 -3.76 -20.29 -2.81
CA ALA A 205 -3.09 -20.57 -4.08
C ALA A 205 -2.68 -19.30 -4.83
N ALA A 206 -3.42 -18.21 -4.64
CA ALA A 206 -3.12 -16.90 -5.18
C ALA A 206 -2.08 -16.14 -4.33
N GLU A 207 -1.49 -15.09 -4.91
CA GLU A 207 -0.56 -14.20 -4.21
C GLU A 207 -1.26 -13.25 -3.23
N ARG A 208 -2.56 -13.01 -3.42
CA ARG A 208 -3.35 -12.02 -2.66
C ARG A 208 -4.51 -12.71 -1.95
N PHE A 209 -4.55 -12.55 -0.63
CA PHE A 209 -5.75 -12.80 0.18
C PHE A 209 -6.78 -11.71 -0.08
N VAL A 210 -8.07 -12.06 -0.05
CA VAL A 210 -9.21 -11.13 -0.21
C VAL A 210 -8.96 -10.04 -1.29
N PRO A 211 -8.81 -10.43 -2.58
CA PRO A 211 -8.42 -9.50 -3.64
C PRO A 211 -9.42 -8.35 -3.88
N SER A 212 -10.64 -8.49 -3.38
CA SER A 212 -11.72 -7.49 -3.47
C SER A 212 -11.61 -6.35 -2.47
N ALA A 213 -10.71 -6.42 -1.48
CA ALA A 213 -10.50 -5.38 -0.47
C ALA A 213 -9.12 -4.71 -0.65
N ASP A 214 -8.99 -3.45 -0.22
CA ASP A 214 -7.76 -2.66 -0.24
C ASP A 214 -6.56 -3.41 0.38
N ILE A 215 -5.45 -3.48 -0.36
CA ILE A 215 -4.31 -4.33 -0.01
C ILE A 215 -3.66 -3.92 1.31
N GLU A 216 -3.68 -2.63 1.66
CA GLU A 216 -3.02 -2.12 2.85
C GLU A 216 -3.75 -2.62 4.11
N LEU A 217 -5.09 -2.61 4.07
CA LEU A 217 -5.91 -3.11 5.17
C LEU A 217 -5.87 -4.64 5.27
N VAL A 218 -5.87 -5.35 4.13
CA VAL A 218 -5.71 -6.81 4.13
C VAL A 218 -4.36 -7.19 4.73
N ASN A 219 -3.26 -6.56 4.31
CA ASN A 219 -1.94 -6.83 4.87
C ASN A 219 -1.87 -6.56 6.38
N HIS A 220 -2.55 -5.51 6.85
CA HIS A 220 -2.64 -5.21 8.28
C HIS A 220 -3.39 -6.32 9.04
N LEU A 221 -4.54 -6.80 8.52
CA LEU A 221 -5.23 -7.96 9.08
C LEU A 221 -4.34 -9.20 9.12
N LEU A 222 -3.66 -9.52 8.01
CA LEU A 222 -2.76 -10.68 7.94
C LEU A 222 -1.60 -10.59 8.93
N ARG A 223 -1.01 -9.40 9.13
CA ARG A 223 0.01 -9.19 10.17
C ARG A 223 -0.54 -9.42 11.57
N SER A 224 -1.75 -8.95 11.86
CA SER A 224 -2.42 -9.22 13.15
C SER A 224 -2.59 -10.72 13.38
N LEU A 225 -3.09 -11.45 12.37
CA LEU A 225 -3.30 -12.90 12.48
C LEU A 225 -1.99 -13.68 12.60
N ARG A 226 -0.92 -13.28 11.90
CA ARG A 226 0.42 -13.88 12.08
C ARG A 226 0.98 -13.64 13.47
N GLY A 227 0.80 -12.43 14.01
CA GLY A 227 1.23 -12.08 15.37
C GLY A 227 0.52 -12.90 16.45
N GLU A 228 -0.66 -13.44 16.15
CA GLU A 228 -1.41 -14.36 17.02
C GLU A 228 -1.08 -15.84 16.79
N GLY A 229 -0.21 -16.16 15.82
CA GLY A 229 0.25 -17.53 15.56
C GLY A 229 -0.41 -18.23 14.38
N VAL A 230 -1.23 -17.54 13.56
CA VAL A 230 -1.76 -18.13 12.33
C VAL A 230 -0.66 -18.24 11.28
N ARG A 231 -0.42 -19.44 10.76
CA ARG A 231 0.48 -19.65 9.62
C ARG A 231 -0.26 -19.32 8.32
N LEU A 232 0.16 -18.25 7.64
CA LEU A 232 -0.48 -17.77 6.41
C LEU A 232 0.43 -17.99 5.20
N LEU A 233 0.08 -18.92 4.32
CA LEU A 233 0.85 -19.26 3.11
C LEU A 233 0.11 -18.79 1.85
N ARG A 234 0.66 -17.77 1.18
CA ARG A 234 0.23 -17.31 -0.16
C ARG A 234 1.04 -17.96 -1.27
N GLY A 235 0.49 -17.98 -2.49
CA GLY A 235 1.11 -18.61 -3.65
C GLY A 235 1.31 -20.13 -3.47
N ALA A 236 0.63 -20.73 -2.50
CA ALA A 236 0.82 -22.10 -2.07
C ALA A 236 -0.27 -22.99 -2.69
N ARG A 237 0.12 -23.82 -3.65
CA ARG A 237 -0.78 -24.71 -4.37
C ARG A 237 -0.75 -26.11 -3.75
N PRO A 238 -1.90 -26.69 -3.36
CA PRO A 238 -1.95 -28.07 -2.90
C PRO A 238 -1.62 -29.04 -4.04
N VAL A 239 -0.81 -30.05 -3.76
CA VAL A 239 -0.39 -31.08 -4.72
C VAL A 239 -1.14 -32.38 -4.48
N ASP A 240 -1.12 -32.87 -3.24
CA ASP A 240 -1.85 -34.06 -2.78
C ASP A 240 -2.02 -34.03 -1.27
N PHE A 241 -2.96 -34.87 -0.81
CA PHE A 241 -3.17 -35.20 0.59
C PHE A 241 -2.86 -36.67 0.84
N ARG A 242 -2.42 -36.96 2.08
CA ARG A 242 -2.30 -38.31 2.62
C ARG A 242 -2.86 -38.34 4.02
N ASN A 243 -3.38 -39.50 4.42
CA ASN A 243 -3.73 -39.76 5.80
C ASN A 243 -2.58 -40.53 6.47
N GLU A 244 -1.90 -39.90 7.43
CA GLU A 244 -0.83 -40.53 8.19
C GLU A 244 -1.18 -40.49 9.68
N ALA A 245 -1.30 -41.67 10.29
CA ALA A 245 -1.67 -41.84 11.70
C ALA A 245 -2.91 -41.02 12.13
N GLY A 246 -3.91 -40.89 11.25
CA GLY A 246 -5.14 -40.15 11.51
C GLY A 246 -5.03 -38.62 11.38
N ARG A 247 -3.91 -38.12 10.84
CA ARG A 247 -3.70 -36.71 10.49
C ARG A 247 -3.66 -36.56 8.97
N ALA A 248 -4.19 -35.43 8.49
CA ALA A 248 -4.09 -35.04 7.09
C ALA A 248 -2.72 -34.39 6.87
N VAL A 249 -1.91 -34.98 5.99
CA VAL A 249 -0.65 -34.41 5.52
C VAL A 249 -0.87 -33.81 4.14
N LEU A 250 -0.66 -32.50 4.02
CA LEU A 250 -0.72 -31.76 2.77
C LEU A 250 0.69 -31.58 2.23
N ARG A 251 0.92 -32.06 1.01
CA ARG A 251 2.06 -31.64 0.20
C ARG A 251 1.64 -30.46 -0.67
N TYR A 252 2.37 -29.36 -0.59
CA TYR A 252 2.10 -28.15 -1.36
C TYR A 252 3.36 -27.62 -2.05
N ARG A 253 3.17 -26.83 -3.09
CA ARG A 253 4.23 -26.08 -3.76
C ARG A 253 3.98 -24.59 -3.60
N GLN A 254 4.94 -23.88 -3.02
CA GLN A 254 4.87 -22.44 -2.90
C GLN A 254 5.62 -21.79 -4.06
N ASN A 255 4.90 -21.05 -4.89
CA ASN A 255 5.43 -20.42 -6.11
C ASN A 255 6.14 -21.48 -6.98
N ASP A 256 7.31 -21.13 -7.53
CA ASP A 256 8.18 -22.07 -8.28
C ASP A 256 9.19 -22.80 -7.38
N GLY A 257 8.97 -22.79 -6.06
CA GLY A 257 9.84 -23.43 -5.07
C GLY A 257 9.70 -24.97 -5.01
N PRO A 258 10.53 -25.62 -4.18
CA PRO A 258 10.38 -27.05 -3.92
C PRO A 258 9.06 -27.36 -3.23
N CYS A 259 8.59 -28.61 -3.34
CA CYS A 259 7.45 -29.06 -2.56
C CYS A 259 7.81 -29.09 -1.06
N ALA A 260 6.87 -28.66 -0.23
CA ALA A 260 6.93 -28.73 1.22
C ALA A 260 5.71 -29.45 1.76
N GLU A 261 5.78 -29.89 3.02
CA GLU A 261 4.70 -30.61 3.69
C GLU A 261 4.25 -29.89 4.95
N ILE A 262 2.98 -30.10 5.29
CA ILE A 262 2.38 -29.65 6.55
C ILE A 262 1.30 -30.65 6.96
N SER A 263 1.12 -30.89 8.26
CA SER A 263 0.11 -31.82 8.77
C SER A 263 -0.83 -31.16 9.77
N ALA A 264 -2.08 -31.63 9.80
CA ALA A 264 -3.09 -31.20 10.77
C ALA A 264 -4.12 -32.29 11.06
N ASN A 265 -4.90 -32.16 12.14
CA ASN A 265 -5.95 -33.13 12.46
C ASN A 265 -7.11 -33.07 11.48
N ARG A 266 -7.44 -31.87 10.98
CA ARG A 266 -8.55 -31.66 10.04
C ARG A 266 -8.16 -30.68 8.94
N VAL A 267 -8.85 -30.80 7.81
CA VAL A 267 -8.76 -29.85 6.69
C VAL A 267 -10.12 -29.22 6.50
N LEU A 268 -10.19 -27.89 6.46
CA LEU A 268 -11.40 -27.13 6.17
C LEU A 268 -11.30 -26.52 4.77
N ILE A 269 -12.30 -26.80 3.93
CA ILE A 269 -12.38 -26.28 2.57
C ILE A 269 -13.15 -24.96 2.57
N ALA A 270 -12.47 -23.89 2.15
CA ALA A 270 -12.98 -22.52 2.05
C ALA A 270 -12.54 -21.82 0.75
N VAL A 271 -12.40 -22.57 -0.35
CA VAL A 271 -11.90 -22.06 -1.65
C VAL A 271 -12.98 -21.38 -2.51
N GLY A 272 -14.23 -21.34 -2.04
CA GLY A 272 -15.35 -20.71 -2.74
C GLY A 272 -16.60 -21.58 -2.75
N ARG A 273 -17.59 -21.16 -3.55
CA ARG A 273 -18.91 -21.80 -3.62
C ARG A 273 -19.33 -22.00 -5.08
N LYS A 274 -20.07 -23.08 -5.36
CA LYS A 274 -20.63 -23.39 -6.68
C LYS A 274 -22.16 -23.28 -6.67
N PRO A 275 -22.79 -22.73 -7.71
CA PRO A 275 -24.25 -22.69 -7.85
C PRO A 275 -24.86 -24.10 -7.84
N ASP A 276 -25.98 -24.27 -7.15
CA ASP A 276 -26.69 -25.54 -7.04
C ASP A 276 -27.68 -25.72 -8.21
N LEU A 277 -27.16 -26.18 -9.36
CA LEU A 277 -27.92 -26.31 -10.62
C LEU A 277 -28.40 -27.75 -10.88
N GLU A 278 -27.79 -28.74 -10.23
CA GLU A 278 -28.00 -30.15 -10.52
C GLU A 278 -29.42 -30.59 -10.10
N GLY A 279 -30.06 -31.40 -10.94
CA GLY A 279 -31.41 -31.91 -10.69
C GLY A 279 -32.56 -30.92 -10.93
N LEU A 280 -32.29 -29.61 -11.10
CA LEU A 280 -33.33 -28.59 -11.31
C LEU A 280 -34.06 -28.71 -12.67
N GLY A 281 -33.48 -29.34 -13.68
CA GLY A 281 -34.11 -29.49 -15.01
C GLY A 281 -34.29 -28.17 -15.77
N LEU A 282 -33.36 -27.22 -15.60
CA LEU A 282 -33.45 -25.85 -16.15
C LEU A 282 -33.65 -25.82 -17.67
N GLU A 283 -33.07 -26.78 -18.39
CA GLU A 283 -33.20 -26.95 -19.83
C GLU A 283 -34.66 -27.17 -20.26
N LYS A 284 -35.42 -27.97 -19.50
CA LYS A 284 -36.85 -28.24 -19.76
C LYS A 284 -37.71 -26.99 -19.55
N ALA A 285 -37.26 -26.08 -18.70
CA ALA A 285 -37.91 -24.79 -18.46
C ALA A 285 -37.48 -23.67 -19.42
N GLY A 286 -36.50 -23.92 -20.29
CA GLY A 286 -35.93 -22.91 -21.18
C GLY A 286 -35.08 -21.86 -20.44
N VAL A 287 -34.48 -22.22 -19.31
CA VAL A 287 -33.65 -21.33 -18.47
C VAL A 287 -32.17 -21.53 -18.80
N ALA A 288 -31.50 -20.46 -19.25
CA ALA A 288 -30.08 -20.46 -19.54
C ALA A 288 -29.26 -20.32 -18.24
N CYS A 289 -28.23 -21.16 -18.11
CA CYS A 289 -27.27 -21.13 -17.00
C CYS A 289 -25.84 -21.31 -17.51
N ASN A 290 -24.86 -20.97 -16.68
CA ASN A 290 -23.45 -21.26 -16.90
C ASN A 290 -22.80 -21.70 -15.57
N SER A 291 -21.47 -21.90 -15.57
CA SER A 291 -20.72 -22.31 -14.37
C SER A 291 -20.80 -21.33 -13.20
N ARG A 292 -21.24 -20.09 -13.43
CA ARG A 292 -21.45 -19.05 -12.41
C ARG A 292 -22.90 -18.93 -11.96
N GLY A 293 -23.84 -19.68 -12.55
CA GLY A 293 -25.22 -19.78 -12.10
C GLY A 293 -26.25 -19.54 -13.20
N VAL A 294 -27.49 -19.23 -12.78
CA VAL A 294 -28.60 -18.88 -13.67
C VAL A 294 -28.38 -17.48 -14.25
N ILE A 295 -28.46 -17.36 -15.57
CA ILE A 295 -28.25 -16.08 -16.25
C ILE A 295 -29.51 -15.24 -16.14
N THR A 296 -29.38 -14.01 -15.63
CA THR A 296 -30.48 -13.07 -15.49
C THR A 296 -30.16 -11.70 -16.09
N ASP A 297 -31.21 -10.96 -16.47
CA ASP A 297 -31.10 -9.53 -16.75
C ASP A 297 -31.02 -8.69 -15.46
N ARG A 298 -30.85 -7.36 -15.57
CA ARG A 298 -30.80 -6.46 -14.39
C ARG A 298 -32.10 -6.42 -13.56
N LYS A 299 -33.19 -6.99 -14.08
CA LYS A 299 -34.51 -7.12 -13.44
C LYS A 299 -34.69 -8.53 -12.84
N LEU A 300 -33.64 -9.35 -12.83
CA LEU A 300 -33.60 -10.71 -12.29
C LEU A 300 -34.44 -11.73 -13.07
N ARG A 301 -34.82 -11.41 -14.30
CA ARG A 301 -35.58 -12.32 -15.17
C ARG A 301 -34.61 -13.19 -15.96
N THR A 302 -34.94 -14.48 -16.07
CA THR A 302 -34.16 -15.46 -16.85
C THR A 302 -34.47 -15.38 -18.34
N SER A 303 -33.90 -16.28 -19.16
CA SER A 303 -34.31 -16.47 -20.56
C SER A 303 -35.77 -16.91 -20.72
N ALA A 304 -36.37 -17.53 -19.69
CA ALA A 304 -37.78 -17.86 -19.66
C ALA A 304 -38.60 -16.69 -19.06
N PRO A 305 -39.61 -16.15 -19.77
CA PRO A 305 -40.27 -14.89 -19.40
C PRO A 305 -41.12 -14.95 -18.13
N ASN A 306 -41.45 -16.15 -17.65
CA ASN A 306 -42.19 -16.39 -16.41
C ASN A 306 -41.31 -16.87 -15.24
N ILE A 307 -39.98 -16.95 -15.44
CA ILE A 307 -39.04 -17.46 -14.45
C ILE A 307 -38.00 -16.38 -14.13
N TYR A 308 -37.78 -16.19 -12.83
CA TYR A 308 -36.81 -15.26 -12.26
C TYR A 308 -35.80 -16.05 -11.42
N ALA A 309 -34.64 -15.47 -11.12
CA ALA A 309 -33.67 -16.06 -10.21
C ALA A 309 -33.04 -14.99 -9.31
N CYS A 310 -32.78 -15.34 -8.04
CA CYS A 310 -32.21 -14.44 -7.04
C CYS A 310 -31.35 -15.19 -6.02
N GLY A 311 -30.55 -14.43 -5.27
CA GLY A 311 -29.56 -14.96 -4.34
C GLY A 311 -28.33 -15.50 -5.05
N ASP A 312 -27.55 -16.30 -4.34
CA ASP A 312 -26.23 -16.77 -4.78
C ASP A 312 -26.25 -17.50 -6.13
N ILE A 313 -27.36 -18.15 -6.48
CA ILE A 313 -27.51 -18.88 -7.74
C ILE A 313 -27.58 -17.97 -8.97
N ALA A 314 -27.95 -16.70 -8.81
CA ALA A 314 -28.03 -15.73 -9.90
C ALA A 314 -26.70 -14.98 -10.13
N GLY A 315 -25.80 -15.01 -9.14
CA GLY A 315 -24.51 -14.33 -9.18
C GLY A 315 -24.59 -12.81 -9.44
N PRO A 316 -23.45 -12.12 -9.57
CA PRO A 316 -22.12 -12.58 -9.18
C PRO A 316 -21.84 -12.45 -7.66
N TYR A 317 -22.77 -11.89 -6.89
CA TYR A 317 -22.58 -11.59 -5.47
C TYR A 317 -23.22 -12.64 -4.57
N GLN A 318 -22.43 -13.23 -3.69
CA GLN A 318 -22.85 -14.25 -2.72
C GLN A 318 -22.91 -13.62 -1.32
N LEU A 319 -23.86 -12.70 -1.12
CA LEU A 319 -24.07 -11.97 0.13
C LEU A 319 -25.53 -12.07 0.54
N ALA A 320 -25.80 -12.45 1.79
CA ALA A 320 -27.17 -12.60 2.31
C ALA A 320 -28.01 -11.31 2.13
N THR A 321 -27.43 -10.14 2.42
CA THR A 321 -28.11 -8.84 2.25
C THR A 321 -28.40 -8.50 0.79
N THR A 322 -27.53 -8.90 -0.15
CA THR A 322 -27.81 -8.76 -1.59
C THR A 322 -28.91 -9.72 -2.01
N ALA A 323 -28.91 -10.95 -1.48
CA ALA A 323 -29.90 -11.97 -1.76
C ALA A 323 -31.32 -11.55 -1.30
N GLU A 324 -31.45 -10.87 -0.16
CA GLU A 324 -32.71 -10.27 0.31
C GLU A 324 -33.27 -9.24 -0.68
N VAL A 325 -32.45 -8.25 -1.05
CA VAL A 325 -32.84 -7.20 -2.00
C VAL A 325 -33.23 -7.80 -3.35
N GLN A 326 -32.47 -8.80 -3.82
CA GLN A 326 -32.80 -9.52 -5.03
C GLN A 326 -34.13 -10.28 -4.91
N GLY A 327 -34.41 -10.93 -3.77
CA GLY A 327 -35.69 -11.60 -3.52
C GLY A 327 -36.89 -10.65 -3.62
N ILE A 328 -36.80 -9.48 -2.98
CA ILE A 328 -37.83 -8.43 -3.07
C ILE A 328 -38.04 -8.00 -4.53
N ILE A 329 -36.94 -7.70 -5.24
CA ILE A 329 -37.00 -7.20 -6.62
C ILE A 329 -37.55 -8.28 -7.57
N ALA A 330 -37.12 -9.53 -7.44
CA ALA A 330 -37.59 -10.64 -8.26
C ALA A 330 -39.10 -10.87 -8.08
N ALA A 331 -39.58 -10.94 -6.84
CA ALA A 331 -41.00 -11.08 -6.53
C ALA A 331 -41.83 -9.89 -7.04
N THR A 332 -41.36 -8.67 -6.80
CA THR A 332 -42.01 -7.45 -7.29
C THR A 332 -42.08 -7.46 -8.82
N ASN A 333 -40.97 -7.76 -9.48
CA ASN A 333 -40.88 -7.81 -10.93
C ASN A 333 -41.67 -8.95 -11.55
N ALA A 334 -41.96 -10.03 -10.82
CA ALA A 334 -42.80 -11.11 -11.32
C ALA A 334 -44.27 -10.68 -11.51
N PHE A 335 -44.77 -9.76 -10.67
CA PHE A 335 -46.21 -9.44 -10.62
C PHE A 335 -46.59 -7.97 -10.88
N LEU A 336 -45.72 -7.00 -10.63
CA LEU A 336 -46.04 -5.58 -10.85
C LEU A 336 -45.67 -5.11 -12.27
N PRO A 337 -46.42 -4.16 -12.86
CA PRO A 337 -46.12 -3.66 -14.21
C PRO A 337 -44.81 -2.85 -14.26
N VAL A 338 -44.54 -2.04 -13.23
CA VAL A 338 -43.33 -1.22 -13.14
C VAL A 338 -42.16 -2.08 -12.62
N LYS A 339 -41.16 -2.31 -13.48
CA LYS A 339 -40.02 -3.17 -13.15
C LYS A 339 -38.86 -2.37 -12.56
N ARG A 340 -38.27 -2.91 -11.49
CA ARG A 340 -37.09 -2.37 -10.81
C ARG A 340 -35.82 -3.09 -11.25
N THR A 341 -34.69 -2.40 -11.21
CA THR A 341 -33.37 -2.99 -11.44
C THR A 341 -32.57 -3.05 -10.15
N VAL A 342 -31.72 -4.07 -10.02
CA VAL A 342 -30.76 -4.15 -8.90
C VAL A 342 -29.59 -3.19 -9.13
N ASP A 343 -29.11 -2.56 -8.05
CA ASP A 343 -27.94 -1.69 -8.03
C ASP A 343 -26.96 -2.18 -6.96
N TYR A 344 -25.75 -2.56 -7.40
CA TYR A 344 -24.71 -3.15 -6.56
C TYR A 344 -23.61 -2.17 -6.16
N ARG A 345 -23.69 -0.91 -6.61
CA ARG A 345 -22.62 0.09 -6.39
C ARG A 345 -22.35 0.38 -4.90
N HIS A 346 -23.32 0.12 -4.04
CA HIS A 346 -23.26 0.38 -2.61
C HIS A 346 -23.29 -0.92 -1.78
N ASN A 347 -22.92 -2.05 -2.39
CA ASN A 347 -22.80 -3.30 -1.63
C ASN A 347 -21.73 -3.15 -0.56
N VAL A 348 -22.09 -3.50 0.68
CA VAL A 348 -21.18 -3.57 1.80
C VAL A 348 -20.67 -5.00 1.93
N TYR A 349 -19.39 -5.11 2.17
CA TYR A 349 -18.70 -6.37 2.43
C TYR A 349 -18.07 -6.30 3.81
N VAL A 350 -18.13 -7.41 4.55
CA VAL A 350 -17.53 -7.53 5.88
C VAL A 350 -16.87 -8.90 5.98
N VAL A 351 -15.61 -8.91 6.42
CA VAL A 351 -14.90 -10.07 6.96
C VAL A 351 -14.95 -9.92 8.46
N PHE A 352 -15.70 -10.79 9.14
CA PHE A 352 -15.88 -10.79 10.60
C PHE A 352 -14.68 -11.43 11.33
N ALA A 353 -13.48 -11.33 10.78
CA ALA A 353 -12.26 -11.61 11.52
C ALA A 353 -12.11 -10.58 12.67
N GLU A 354 -11.08 -10.75 13.50
CA GLU A 354 -10.74 -9.80 14.55
C GLU A 354 -9.30 -9.31 14.30
N PRO A 355 -9.09 -7.98 14.14
CA PRO A 355 -10.13 -6.96 13.95
C PRO A 355 -10.95 -7.16 12.66
N PRO A 356 -12.24 -6.76 12.63
CA PRO A 356 -13.08 -6.94 11.44
C PRO A 356 -12.69 -5.98 10.33
N LEU A 357 -12.83 -6.44 9.08
CA LEU A 357 -12.55 -5.67 7.87
C LEU A 357 -13.86 -5.45 7.11
N ALA A 358 -14.27 -4.20 6.94
CA ALA A 358 -15.45 -3.82 6.18
C ALA A 358 -15.11 -2.86 5.05
N TRP A 359 -15.80 -2.97 3.92
CA TRP A 359 -15.61 -2.03 2.81
C TRP A 359 -16.82 -1.86 1.92
N VAL A 360 -16.81 -0.76 1.15
CA VAL A 360 -17.78 -0.42 0.11
C VAL A 360 -17.07 0.31 -1.02
N GLY A 361 -17.48 0.08 -2.27
CA GLY A 361 -16.93 0.78 -3.44
C GLY A 361 -15.53 0.32 -3.85
N LEU A 362 -14.77 1.22 -4.47
CA LEU A 362 -13.46 0.94 -5.07
C LEU A 362 -12.35 0.82 -4.03
N THR A 363 -11.38 -0.06 -4.27
CA THR A 363 -10.06 -0.06 -3.58
C THR A 363 -9.25 1.19 -3.92
N GLU A 364 -8.23 1.54 -3.12
CA GLU A 364 -7.37 2.69 -3.44
C GLU A 364 -6.64 2.51 -4.78
N GLU A 365 -6.23 1.28 -5.11
CA GLU A 365 -5.59 0.94 -6.38
C GLU A 365 -6.52 1.22 -7.57
N GLU A 366 -7.77 0.74 -7.51
CA GLU A 366 -8.79 0.97 -8.54
C GLU A 366 -9.18 2.45 -8.63
N ALA A 367 -9.35 3.12 -7.48
CA ALA A 367 -9.68 4.53 -7.43
C ALA A 367 -8.55 5.39 -8.00
N TYR A 368 -7.30 5.07 -7.69
CA TYR A 368 -6.14 5.79 -8.22
C TYR A 368 -6.01 5.59 -9.73
N ALA A 369 -6.20 4.36 -10.23
CA ALA A 369 -6.22 4.08 -11.67
C ALA A 369 -7.27 4.90 -12.42
N ARG A 370 -8.41 5.21 -11.77
CA ARG A 370 -9.52 5.96 -12.36
C ARG A 370 -9.40 7.49 -12.21
N TYR A 371 -8.93 7.98 -11.07
CA TYR A 371 -8.98 9.41 -10.72
C TYR A 371 -7.61 10.09 -10.66
N GLY A 372 -6.52 9.32 -10.58
CA GLY A 372 -5.14 9.82 -10.50
C GLY A 372 -4.97 10.87 -9.40
N ARG A 373 -4.44 12.04 -9.75
CA ARG A 373 -4.26 13.19 -8.84
C ARG A 373 -5.55 13.78 -8.28
N GLY A 374 -6.70 13.49 -8.90
CA GLY A 374 -8.00 13.95 -8.42
C GLY A 374 -8.54 13.11 -7.26
N LEU A 375 -7.85 12.06 -6.83
CA LEU A 375 -8.24 11.22 -5.71
C LEU A 375 -7.85 11.86 -4.38
N GLY A 376 -8.83 12.18 -3.54
CA GLY A 376 -8.64 12.47 -2.12
C GLY A 376 -8.65 11.19 -1.31
N VAL A 377 -7.70 11.02 -0.39
CA VAL A 377 -7.62 9.87 0.51
C VAL A 377 -7.48 10.34 1.95
N TYR A 378 -8.46 9.99 2.78
CA TYR A 378 -8.46 10.24 4.22
C TYR A 378 -8.13 8.94 4.94
N ARG A 379 -7.07 8.95 5.76
CA ARG A 379 -6.60 7.79 6.54
C ARG A 379 -6.72 8.09 8.03
N PHE A 380 -7.20 7.12 8.79
CA PHE A 380 -7.33 7.22 10.25
C PHE A 380 -6.80 5.96 10.89
N ARG A 381 -5.83 6.09 11.81
CA ARG A 381 -5.26 4.95 12.52
C ARG A 381 -5.99 4.73 13.84
N TYR A 382 -6.29 3.48 14.17
CA TYR A 382 -7.03 3.17 15.40
C TYR A 382 -6.24 3.52 16.67
N ASP A 383 -4.92 3.36 16.68
CA ASP A 383 -4.06 3.72 17.82
C ASP A 383 -4.13 5.19 18.25
N SER A 384 -4.49 6.09 17.33
CA SER A 384 -4.71 7.51 17.62
C SER A 384 -6.13 7.84 18.09
N MET A 385 -7.10 6.93 17.89
CA MET A 385 -8.50 7.17 18.19
C MET A 385 -8.78 6.95 19.67
N ARG A 386 -9.36 7.97 20.33
CA ARG A 386 -9.75 7.87 21.74
C ARG A 386 -10.72 6.72 22.04
N ARG A 387 -11.67 6.42 21.13
CA ARG A 387 -12.58 5.28 21.30
C ARG A 387 -11.83 3.95 21.31
N ALA A 388 -10.91 3.76 20.37
CA ALA A 388 -10.07 2.57 20.28
C ALA A 388 -9.17 2.39 21.52
N LEU A 389 -8.62 3.50 22.05
CA LEU A 389 -7.88 3.51 23.31
C LEU A 389 -8.74 3.06 24.50
N ILE A 390 -9.98 3.58 24.61
CA ILE A 390 -10.95 3.17 25.65
C ILE A 390 -11.30 1.69 25.52
N ASP A 391 -11.51 1.22 24.29
CA ASP A 391 -11.77 -0.18 24.01
C ASP A 391 -10.54 -1.05 24.18
N GLY A 392 -9.34 -0.49 24.40
CA GLY A 392 -8.07 -1.22 24.49
C GLY A 392 -7.72 -2.00 23.22
N ASN A 393 -8.19 -1.54 22.05
CA ASN A 393 -7.96 -2.16 20.75
C ASN A 393 -7.47 -1.11 19.75
N GLY A 394 -6.15 -0.87 19.73
CA GLY A 394 -5.51 0.08 18.82
C GLY A 394 -5.18 -0.47 17.43
N VAL A 395 -5.46 -1.76 17.17
CA VAL A 395 -5.11 -2.41 15.90
C VAL A 395 -6.18 -2.11 14.87
N GLY A 396 -5.83 -1.35 13.83
CA GLY A 396 -6.76 -1.02 12.76
C GLY A 396 -6.42 0.25 11.99
N MET A 397 -7.16 0.46 10.90
CA MET A 397 -7.10 1.64 10.06
C MET A 397 -8.40 1.82 9.27
N ALA A 398 -8.84 3.06 9.08
CA ALA A 398 -9.89 3.42 8.14
C ALA A 398 -9.33 4.25 6.97
N LYS A 399 -9.84 4.00 5.76
CA LYS A 399 -9.61 4.77 4.54
C LYS A 399 -10.93 5.22 3.94
N ILE A 400 -11.03 6.50 3.61
CA ILE A 400 -12.15 7.05 2.84
C ILE A 400 -11.60 7.70 1.58
N LEU A 401 -12.07 7.24 0.43
CA LEU A 401 -11.60 7.61 -0.90
C LEU A 401 -12.64 8.53 -1.55
N CYS A 402 -12.23 9.72 -1.94
CA CYS A 402 -13.08 10.72 -2.58
C CYS A 402 -12.59 11.03 -3.99
N GLY A 403 -13.48 10.96 -4.99
CA GLY A 403 -13.15 11.41 -6.34
C GLY A 403 -13.00 12.94 -6.42
N GLY A 404 -12.61 13.46 -7.59
CA GLY A 404 -12.32 14.90 -7.77
C GLY A 404 -13.50 15.84 -7.49
N ASN A 405 -14.73 15.34 -7.45
CA ASN A 405 -15.93 16.09 -7.06
C ASN A 405 -16.23 16.06 -5.55
N GLY A 406 -15.35 15.42 -4.75
CA GLY A 406 -15.50 15.25 -3.31
C GLY A 406 -16.51 14.17 -2.88
N ARG A 407 -17.09 13.39 -3.80
CA ARG A 407 -17.96 12.25 -3.47
C ARG A 407 -17.13 11.03 -3.10
N ILE A 408 -17.62 10.26 -2.14
CA ILE A 408 -17.02 8.98 -1.76
C ILE A 408 -17.15 8.01 -2.94
N VAL A 409 -16.02 7.43 -3.35
CA VAL A 409 -15.93 6.40 -4.40
C VAL A 409 -15.55 5.03 -3.84
N GLY A 410 -15.01 5.00 -2.62
CA GLY A 410 -14.76 3.79 -1.86
C GLY A 410 -14.41 4.10 -0.41
N ALA A 411 -14.63 3.16 0.48
CA ALA A 411 -14.23 3.24 1.86
C ALA A 411 -13.91 1.85 2.42
N HIS A 412 -12.88 1.76 3.25
CA HIS A 412 -12.38 0.52 3.84
C HIS A 412 -12.07 0.78 5.31
N ILE A 413 -12.52 -0.09 6.20
CA ILE A 413 -12.32 0.04 7.65
C ILE A 413 -11.87 -1.31 8.19
N LEU A 414 -10.70 -1.36 8.81
CA LEU A 414 -10.18 -2.47 9.58
C LEU A 414 -10.15 -2.03 11.03
N GLY A 415 -10.82 -2.74 11.93
CA GLY A 415 -10.83 -2.41 13.35
C GLY A 415 -12.20 -2.61 13.98
N GLU A 416 -12.26 -2.53 15.30
CA GLU A 416 -13.49 -2.64 16.06
C GLU A 416 -14.59 -1.70 15.51
N GLY A 417 -15.83 -2.21 15.45
CA GLY A 417 -16.96 -1.47 14.89
C GLY A 417 -16.98 -1.29 13.36
N ALA A 418 -16.00 -1.82 12.61
CA ALA A 418 -15.93 -1.64 11.15
C ALA A 418 -17.22 -2.02 10.42
N GLY A 419 -17.79 -3.19 10.75
CA GLY A 419 -19.03 -3.69 10.14
C GLY A 419 -20.25 -2.81 10.38
N GLU A 420 -20.26 -2.01 11.45
CA GLU A 420 -21.36 -1.09 11.78
C GLU A 420 -21.12 0.29 11.16
N VAL A 421 -19.90 0.83 11.30
CA VAL A 421 -19.56 2.19 10.83
C VAL A 421 -19.59 2.31 9.31
N ILE A 422 -19.28 1.23 8.58
CA ILE A 422 -19.28 1.23 7.12
C ILE A 422 -20.65 1.60 6.52
N HIS A 423 -21.75 1.30 7.24
CA HIS A 423 -23.10 1.58 6.78
C HIS A 423 -23.42 3.08 6.73
N GLU A 424 -22.80 3.90 7.58
CA GLU A 424 -22.96 5.35 7.49
C GLU A 424 -22.33 5.89 6.19
N LEU A 425 -21.14 5.38 5.82
CA LEU A 425 -20.49 5.72 4.56
C LEU A 425 -21.28 5.21 3.35
N GLN A 426 -21.93 4.05 3.46
CA GLN A 426 -22.86 3.53 2.45
C GLN A 426 -24.04 4.50 2.23
N VAL A 427 -24.65 5.04 3.29
CA VAL A 427 -25.73 6.03 3.20
C VAL A 427 -25.25 7.33 2.56
N ILE A 428 -24.07 7.81 2.95
CA ILE A 428 -23.47 9.00 2.34
C ILE A 428 -23.23 8.79 0.85
N MET A 429 -22.71 7.63 0.43
CA MET A 429 -22.55 7.28 -0.98
C MET A 429 -23.88 7.24 -1.73
N ALA A 430 -24.90 6.60 -1.15
CA ALA A 430 -26.23 6.51 -1.74
C ALA A 430 -26.91 7.88 -1.92
N SER A 431 -26.59 8.87 -1.07
CA SER A 431 -27.08 10.24 -1.18
C SER A 431 -26.52 11.01 -2.38
N ASN A 432 -25.44 10.51 -3.00
CA ASN A 432 -24.75 11.14 -4.14
C ASN A 432 -24.29 12.59 -3.86
N LYS A 433 -23.99 12.92 -2.60
CA LYS A 433 -23.47 14.22 -2.18
C LYS A 433 -21.97 14.14 -1.82
N PRO A 434 -21.20 15.23 -1.99
CA PRO A 434 -19.81 15.28 -1.53
C PRO A 434 -19.68 15.11 -0.02
N LEU A 435 -18.60 14.47 0.44
CA LEU A 435 -18.34 14.16 1.85
C LEU A 435 -18.34 15.41 2.75
N TYR A 436 -17.77 16.52 2.27
CA TYR A 436 -17.73 17.78 3.04
C TYR A 436 -19.11 18.36 3.39
N ARG A 437 -20.19 17.93 2.71
CA ARG A 437 -21.57 18.37 3.01
C ARG A 437 -22.12 17.78 4.30
N PHE A 438 -21.44 16.78 4.87
CA PHE A 438 -21.86 16.08 6.07
C PHE A 438 -21.11 16.57 7.33
N GLN A 439 -20.29 17.63 7.23
CA GLN A 439 -19.48 18.15 8.34
C GLN A 439 -20.29 18.66 9.54
N GLU A 440 -21.56 19.03 9.32
CA GLU A 440 -22.49 19.51 10.34
C GLU A 440 -23.21 18.37 11.08
N LEU A 441 -23.07 17.12 10.61
CA LEU A 441 -23.68 15.98 11.29
C LEU A 441 -23.01 15.76 12.65
N THR A 442 -23.81 15.88 13.71
CA THR A 442 -23.38 15.60 15.08
C THR A 442 -23.24 14.10 15.28
N HIS A 443 -22.03 13.63 15.57
CA HIS A 443 -21.77 12.26 15.97
C HIS A 443 -21.52 12.21 17.49
N ALA A 444 -22.07 11.20 18.17
CA ALA A 444 -21.83 11.00 19.59
C ALA A 444 -20.33 10.79 19.88
N TYR A 445 -19.82 11.38 20.95
CA TYR A 445 -18.41 11.32 21.32
C TYR A 445 -18.22 10.65 22.69
N PRO A 446 -17.26 9.72 22.86
CA PRO A 446 -16.37 9.15 21.84
C PRO A 446 -16.96 7.89 21.16
N THR A 447 -17.01 7.87 19.81
CA THR A 447 -17.45 6.70 19.01
C THR A 447 -16.57 6.52 17.77
N TYR A 448 -16.57 5.30 17.19
CA TYR A 448 -15.86 5.03 15.93
C TYR A 448 -16.44 5.82 14.75
N ALA A 449 -17.77 5.93 14.68
CA ALA A 449 -18.44 6.75 13.66
C ALA A 449 -17.96 8.21 13.71
N GLN A 450 -17.87 8.79 14.91
CA GLN A 450 -17.32 10.14 15.09
C GLN A 450 -15.87 10.24 14.64
N ALA A 451 -15.02 9.30 15.08
CA ALA A 451 -13.58 9.33 14.81
C ALA A 451 -13.24 9.09 13.33
N ILE A 452 -14.09 8.38 12.60
CA ILE A 452 -13.88 8.03 11.19
C ILE A 452 -14.70 8.95 10.29
N VAL A 453 -16.03 8.84 10.32
CA VAL A 453 -16.94 9.53 9.39
C VAL A 453 -17.02 11.02 9.71
N GLY A 454 -17.23 11.35 10.99
CA GLY A 454 -17.26 12.72 11.48
C GLY A 454 -15.96 13.47 11.16
N ARG A 455 -14.81 12.91 11.52
CA ARG A 455 -13.51 13.52 11.20
C ARG A 455 -13.23 13.63 9.71
N ALA A 456 -13.57 12.61 8.90
CA ALA A 456 -13.36 12.68 7.46
C ALA A 456 -14.18 13.78 6.80
N SER A 457 -15.44 13.96 7.22
CA SER A 457 -16.27 15.06 6.70
C SER A 457 -15.72 16.44 7.05
N GLN A 458 -15.20 16.63 8.28
CA GLN A 458 -14.54 17.85 8.71
C GLN A 458 -13.24 18.13 7.94
N LEU A 459 -12.39 17.11 7.75
CA LEU A 459 -11.16 17.23 6.96
C LEU A 459 -11.47 17.55 5.49
N ALA A 460 -12.48 16.90 4.90
CA ALA A 460 -12.91 17.18 3.54
C ALA A 460 -13.44 18.62 3.39
N PHE A 461 -14.09 19.16 4.42
CA PHE A 461 -14.50 20.55 4.45
C PHE A 461 -13.31 21.52 4.52
N LEU A 462 -12.31 21.24 5.37
CA LEU A 462 -11.07 22.03 5.41
C LEU A 462 -10.33 22.01 4.07
N ASP A 463 -10.17 20.83 3.45
CA ASP A 463 -9.52 20.71 2.14
C ASP A 463 -10.27 21.52 1.06
N ARG A 464 -11.62 21.51 1.10
CA ARG A 464 -12.46 22.28 0.18
C ARG A 464 -12.29 23.80 0.36
N MET A 465 -12.12 24.27 1.59
CA MET A 465 -11.80 25.67 1.89
C MET A 465 -10.41 26.05 1.41
N GLY A 466 -9.40 25.19 1.63
CA GLY A 466 -8.03 25.43 1.17
C GLY A 466 -7.89 25.45 -0.36
N GLY A 467 -8.74 24.71 -1.07
CA GLY A 467 -8.81 24.77 -2.53
C GLY A 467 -9.51 26.01 -3.10
N ASN A 468 -10.09 26.89 -2.27
CA ASN A 468 -10.73 28.11 -2.73
C ASN A 468 -9.70 29.24 -2.87
N THR A 469 -9.49 29.73 -4.09
CA THR A 469 -8.50 30.78 -4.41
C THR A 469 -8.69 32.05 -3.59
N PHE A 470 -9.92 32.45 -3.28
CA PHE A 470 -10.19 33.62 -2.44
C PHE A 470 -9.74 33.40 -0.99
N VAL A 471 -9.98 32.21 -0.45
CA VAL A 471 -9.60 31.86 0.93
C VAL A 471 -8.08 31.73 1.04
N ASP A 472 -7.43 31.02 0.10
CA ASP A 472 -5.97 30.89 0.07
C ASP A 472 -5.29 32.27 -0.06
N LEU A 473 -5.80 33.13 -0.95
CA LEU A 473 -5.29 34.49 -1.10
C LEU A 473 -5.46 35.32 0.17
N ALA A 474 -6.65 35.28 0.80
CA ALA A 474 -6.92 36.00 2.04
C ALA A 474 -6.02 35.53 3.19
N LEU A 475 -5.82 34.22 3.34
CA LEU A 475 -4.95 33.65 4.38
C LEU A 475 -3.47 34.00 4.17
N ARG A 476 -3.02 34.14 2.92
CA ARG A 476 -1.65 34.56 2.60
C ARG A 476 -1.39 36.04 2.83
N LEU A 477 -2.41 36.88 2.61
CA LEU A 477 -2.29 38.33 2.80
C LEU A 477 -2.34 38.73 4.29
N LEU A 478 -2.90 37.89 5.16
CA LEU A 478 -2.98 38.13 6.60
C LEU A 478 -1.71 37.64 7.33
N PRO A 479 -0.96 38.52 8.02
CA PRO A 479 0.26 38.14 8.73
C PRO A 479 0.01 37.04 9.77
N GLY A 480 0.75 35.93 9.68
CA GLY A 480 0.63 34.78 10.60
C GLY A 480 -0.50 33.79 10.30
N PHE A 481 -1.26 33.97 9.20
CA PHE A 481 -2.40 33.10 8.85
C PHE A 481 -2.13 32.11 7.70
N ALA A 482 -1.03 32.26 6.96
CA ALA A 482 -0.70 31.44 5.79
C ALA A 482 -0.71 29.91 6.07
N ASN A 483 -0.45 29.49 7.32
CA ASN A 483 -0.41 28.08 7.71
C ASN A 483 -1.55 27.63 8.65
N ARG A 484 -2.51 28.50 8.99
CA ARG A 484 -3.57 28.19 9.98
C ARG A 484 -4.46 27.01 9.56
N LEU A 485 -4.83 26.96 8.28
CA LEU A 485 -5.67 25.88 7.75
C LEU A 485 -4.93 24.53 7.79
N TYR A 486 -3.64 24.54 7.47
CA TYR A 486 -2.78 23.37 7.58
C TYR A 486 -2.67 22.88 9.02
N LEU A 487 -2.44 23.78 9.98
CA LEU A 487 -2.36 23.45 11.41
C LEU A 487 -3.69 22.90 11.94
N ALA A 488 -4.83 23.47 11.52
CA ALA A 488 -6.15 22.97 11.89
C ALA A 488 -6.39 21.55 11.33
N ARG A 489 -6.00 21.31 10.08
CA ARG A 489 -6.06 20.00 9.44
C ARG A 489 -5.19 18.97 10.17
N ASP A 490 -3.94 19.32 10.48
CA ASP A 490 -3.00 18.46 11.22
C ASP A 490 -3.53 18.12 12.62
N ARG A 491 -4.12 19.10 13.32
CA ARG A 491 -4.71 18.88 14.64
C ARG A 491 -5.94 17.97 14.60
N LEU A 492 -6.79 18.09 13.57
CA LEU A 492 -8.00 17.28 13.40
C LEU A 492 -7.74 15.89 12.85
N ALA A 493 -6.66 15.71 12.09
CA ALA A 493 -6.22 14.40 11.63
C ALA A 493 -5.72 13.50 12.78
N GLU A 494 -5.59 14.05 13.99
CA GLU A 494 -5.09 13.35 15.18
C GLU A 494 -3.72 12.68 14.92
N SER A 495 -2.94 13.23 13.97
CA SER A 495 -1.61 12.76 13.60
C SER A 495 -0.64 13.07 14.73
N HIS A 496 -0.22 12.04 15.47
CA HIS A 496 0.97 12.16 16.30
C HIS A 496 2.18 12.45 15.39
N ARG A 497 2.85 13.59 15.61
CA ARG A 497 4.19 13.79 15.05
C ARG A 497 5.14 12.82 15.72
N ILE A 498 5.44 11.72 15.05
CA ILE A 498 6.67 10.97 15.34
C ILE A 498 7.80 11.88 14.84
N ASP A 499 8.71 12.27 15.73
CA ASP A 499 9.94 12.96 15.33
C ASP A 499 10.84 11.93 14.62
N LEU A 500 10.69 11.82 13.30
CA LEU A 500 11.43 10.87 12.45
C LEU A 500 12.94 11.17 12.37
N PHE A 501 13.39 12.23 13.04
CA PHE A 501 14.79 12.59 13.22
C PHE A 501 15.26 12.51 14.69
N ALA A 502 14.40 12.08 15.63
CA ALA A 502 14.80 11.84 17.02
C ALA A 502 15.87 10.72 17.04
N GLY A 503 17.05 11.06 17.56
CA GLY A 503 18.28 10.26 17.44
C GLY A 503 19.45 11.02 16.80
N PHE A 504 19.18 12.10 16.06
CA PHE A 504 20.20 12.96 15.41
C PHE A 504 20.19 14.41 15.91
N ARG A 505 19.49 14.67 17.03
CA ARG A 505 19.37 16.00 17.64
C ARG A 505 20.40 16.18 18.75
N GLU A 506 21.50 16.85 18.41
CA GLU A 506 22.25 17.74 19.32
C GLU A 506 23.12 18.63 18.44
N ASP A 507 22.59 19.79 18.05
CA ASP A 507 23.33 21.04 17.82
C ASP A 507 22.42 22.08 17.17
N GLU A 508 21.77 22.86 18.02
CA GLU A 508 21.39 24.27 17.75
C GLU A 508 20.87 25.00 19.02
N ALA A 509 20.85 24.33 20.18
CA ALA A 509 20.49 24.96 21.45
C ALA A 509 21.46 24.57 22.58
N SER A 510 22.72 25.01 22.50
CA SER A 510 23.66 24.96 23.62
C SER A 510 24.06 26.37 24.08
N THR A 511 23.07 27.19 24.41
CA THR A 511 23.23 28.30 25.37
C THR A 511 21.98 28.43 26.24
N ALA A 512 21.50 27.34 26.85
CA ALA A 512 20.71 27.38 28.08
C ALA A 512 20.46 25.97 28.61
N SER A 513 20.63 25.81 29.92
CA SER A 513 20.37 24.60 30.72
C SER A 513 21.44 23.49 30.60
N GLY A 514 22.31 23.42 31.61
CA GLY A 514 23.32 22.38 31.78
C GLY A 514 22.74 21.14 32.44
N LEU A 515 22.15 20.25 31.64
CA LEU A 515 21.82 18.88 32.05
C LEU A 515 22.26 17.91 30.95
N LYS A 516 23.10 16.95 31.33
CA LYS A 516 23.73 15.96 30.47
C LYS A 516 22.77 14.75 30.29
N PRO A 517 22.36 14.37 29.06
CA PRO A 517 21.56 13.18 28.85
C PRO A 517 22.41 11.89 28.94
N PRO A 518 21.80 10.72 29.26
CA PRO A 518 22.50 9.45 29.39
C PRO A 518 22.93 8.90 28.02
N ALA A 519 24.08 8.21 27.99
CA ALA A 519 24.67 7.63 26.78
C ALA A 519 23.80 6.50 26.21
N LEU A 520 23.58 6.53 24.89
CA LEU A 520 22.91 5.48 24.11
C LEU A 520 23.87 4.32 23.81
N PRO A 521 23.41 3.05 23.83
CA PRO A 521 24.20 1.91 23.36
C PRO A 521 24.17 1.79 21.82
N PRO A 522 25.18 1.16 21.20
CA PRO A 522 25.33 1.09 19.75
C PRO A 522 24.26 0.19 19.09
N SER A 523 23.75 0.64 17.94
CA SER A 523 22.78 -0.06 17.09
C SER A 523 23.31 -1.39 16.56
N THR A 524 22.55 -2.48 16.75
CA THR A 524 22.86 -3.81 16.19
C THR A 524 22.17 -4.00 14.84
N ASP A 525 22.95 -3.99 13.76
CA ASP A 525 22.51 -4.40 12.42
C ASP A 525 23.30 -5.64 11.97
N SER A 526 22.59 -6.63 11.41
CA SER A 526 23.11 -7.99 11.21
C SER A 526 23.43 -8.28 9.73
N ARG A 527 24.70 -8.06 9.35
CA ARG A 527 25.55 -9.00 8.58
C ARG A 527 26.88 -8.33 8.19
N GLY A 528 27.98 -8.97 8.63
CA GLY A 528 29.33 -8.73 8.17
C GLY A 528 30.11 -7.79 9.09
N GLU A 529 31.16 -8.33 9.73
CA GLU A 529 32.22 -7.54 10.34
C GLU A 529 32.67 -6.45 9.35
N GLY A 530 32.31 -5.20 9.62
CA GLY A 530 32.61 -4.06 8.77
C GLY A 530 32.75 -2.84 9.66
N THR A 531 33.99 -2.54 10.04
CA THR A 531 34.44 -1.44 10.89
C THR A 531 33.66 -0.14 10.65
N GLY A 532 32.92 0.32 11.66
CA GLY A 532 32.33 1.67 11.66
C GLY A 532 33.39 2.74 11.42
N CYS A 533 32.98 3.90 10.90
CA CYS A 533 33.92 4.99 10.64
C CYS A 533 34.47 5.53 11.97
N THR A 534 35.79 5.51 12.14
CA THR A 534 36.46 6.22 13.23
C THR A 534 37.11 7.49 12.69
N VAL A 535 36.96 8.59 13.44
CA VAL A 535 37.52 9.89 13.09
C VAL A 535 38.28 10.40 14.30
N GLU A 536 39.61 10.35 14.22
CA GLU A 536 40.49 10.82 15.28
C GLU A 536 41.14 12.14 14.87
N ALA A 537 41.11 13.14 15.74
CA ALA A 537 41.76 14.42 15.51
C ALA A 537 43.09 14.46 16.25
N ARG A 538 44.16 14.84 15.57
CA ARG A 538 45.47 15.13 16.17
C ARG A 538 45.94 16.53 15.81
N GLU A 539 46.60 17.18 16.76
CA GLU A 539 47.20 18.49 16.54
C GLU A 539 48.47 18.35 15.68
N ALA A 540 48.59 19.20 14.65
CA ALA A 540 49.70 19.18 13.71
C ALA A 540 50.33 20.57 13.58
N GLY A 541 50.77 21.13 14.70
CA GLY A 541 51.38 22.47 14.79
C GLY A 541 50.43 23.55 15.28
N ARG A 542 50.90 24.82 15.35
CA ARG A 542 50.16 25.94 15.98
C ARG A 542 48.89 26.41 15.24
N ASP A 543 48.63 25.95 14.02
CA ASP A 543 47.51 26.44 13.19
C ASP A 543 46.92 25.36 12.23
N ALA A 544 47.25 24.08 12.45
CA ALA A 544 46.81 22.97 11.61
C ALA A 544 46.37 21.74 12.44
N ALA A 545 45.30 21.09 12.00
CA ALA A 545 44.77 19.86 12.59
C ALA A 545 44.73 18.74 11.54
N VAL A 546 45.07 17.52 11.94
CA VAL A 546 44.92 16.33 11.09
C VAL A 546 43.73 15.49 11.58
N LEU A 547 42.87 15.10 10.66
CA LEU A 547 41.75 14.18 10.89
C LEU A 547 42.07 12.83 10.25
N ASP A 548 42.34 11.83 11.08
CA ASP A 548 42.53 10.45 10.64
C ASP A 548 41.18 9.75 10.48
N VAL A 549 40.76 9.53 9.23
CA VAL A 549 39.47 8.93 8.87
C VAL A 549 39.70 7.48 8.44
N ARG A 550 39.12 6.53 9.17
CA ARG A 550 39.27 5.09 8.91
C ARG A 550 37.93 4.37 8.88
N GLY A 551 37.83 3.28 8.10
CA GLY A 551 36.62 2.45 8.00
C GLY A 551 35.69 2.89 6.86
N ASN A 552 34.37 2.84 7.08
CA ASN A 552 33.36 3.10 6.05
C ASN A 552 32.71 4.47 6.23
N LEU A 553 33.04 5.44 5.35
CA LEU A 553 32.43 6.76 5.37
C LEU A 553 31.08 6.73 4.66
N THR A 554 30.02 6.60 5.46
CA THR A 554 28.62 6.59 5.06
C THR A 554 27.84 7.57 5.93
N ASP A 555 26.53 7.73 5.73
CA ASP A 555 25.70 8.57 6.60
C ASP A 555 25.73 8.15 8.08
N ALA A 556 25.98 6.86 8.39
CA ALA A 556 26.17 6.42 9.77
C ALA A 556 27.36 7.10 10.48
N ALA A 557 28.31 7.64 9.71
CA ALA A 557 29.46 8.39 10.21
C ALA A 557 29.18 9.89 10.42
N GLU A 558 27.99 10.39 10.04
CA GLU A 558 27.68 11.83 10.03
C GLU A 558 28.02 12.51 11.35
N GLN A 559 27.54 11.95 12.46
CA GLN A 559 27.72 12.55 13.79
C GLN A 559 29.21 12.58 14.20
N ALA A 560 29.91 11.44 14.06
CA ALA A 560 31.32 11.34 14.42
C ALA A 560 32.20 12.26 13.56
N PHE A 561 31.97 12.26 12.24
CA PHE A 561 32.72 13.06 11.29
C PHE A 561 32.45 14.56 11.46
N ALA A 562 31.18 14.99 11.45
CA ALA A 562 30.83 16.41 11.59
C ALA A 562 31.28 16.96 12.95
N GLY A 563 31.18 16.18 14.03
CA GLY A 563 31.65 16.56 15.36
C GLY A 563 33.17 16.75 15.42
N ALA A 564 33.96 15.80 14.91
CA ALA A 564 35.42 15.90 14.86
C ALA A 564 35.88 17.05 13.94
N PHE A 565 35.26 17.18 12.78
CA PHE A 565 35.56 18.24 11.82
C PHE A 565 35.21 19.62 12.36
N GLY A 566 34.07 19.76 13.06
CA GLY A 566 33.64 20.99 13.72
C GLY A 566 34.62 21.47 14.80
N LYS A 567 35.13 20.53 15.61
CA LYS A 567 36.19 20.81 16.60
C LYS A 567 37.47 21.28 15.92
N ALA A 568 37.95 20.56 14.90
CA ALA A 568 39.15 20.93 14.15
C ALA A 568 39.02 22.31 13.49
N MET A 569 37.85 22.61 12.92
CA MET A 569 37.54 23.89 12.28
C MET A 569 37.50 25.07 13.26
N THR A 570 37.33 24.81 14.56
CA THR A 570 37.41 25.85 15.61
C THR A 570 38.83 26.03 16.13
N ALA A 571 39.66 24.98 16.05
CA ALA A 571 41.02 24.94 16.60
C ALA A 571 42.13 25.30 15.60
N ALA A 572 41.89 25.18 14.29
CA ALA A 572 42.92 25.35 13.26
C ALA A 572 42.42 26.11 12.02
N LYS A 573 43.32 26.83 11.35
CA LYS A 573 43.06 27.44 10.03
C LYS A 573 43.32 26.49 8.87
N GLU A 574 43.95 25.36 9.12
CA GLU A 574 44.18 24.30 8.15
C GLU A 574 43.72 22.94 8.70
N ILE A 575 42.91 22.22 7.93
CA ILE A 575 42.49 20.85 8.24
C ILE A 575 43.05 19.93 7.15
N ARG A 576 43.80 18.90 7.56
CA ARG A 576 44.31 17.85 6.67
C ARG A 576 43.60 16.54 6.99
N MET A 577 43.00 15.89 6.02
CA MET A 577 42.31 14.62 6.20
C MET A 577 43.20 13.47 5.72
N ASN A 578 43.58 12.59 6.63
CA ASN A 578 44.23 11.35 6.27
C ASN A 578 43.15 10.31 5.91
N LEU A 579 43.09 9.93 4.63
CA LEU A 579 42.12 8.98 4.10
C LEU A 579 42.74 7.61 3.81
N SER A 580 43.97 7.35 4.26
CA SER A 580 44.67 6.08 3.99
C SER A 580 43.99 4.85 4.60
N GLY A 581 43.18 5.04 5.65
CA GLY A 581 42.41 3.97 6.29
C GLY A 581 40.97 3.87 5.81
N LEU A 582 40.56 4.63 4.78
CA LEU A 582 39.21 4.63 4.27
C LEU A 582 38.98 3.38 3.40
N ALA A 583 38.13 2.47 3.88
CA ALA A 583 37.82 1.21 3.22
C ALA A 583 36.68 1.35 2.19
N HIS A 584 35.65 2.13 2.52
CA HIS A 584 34.48 2.36 1.66
C HIS A 584 33.96 3.79 1.81
N MET A 585 33.37 4.32 0.75
CA MET A 585 32.66 5.60 0.75
C MET A 585 31.46 5.50 -0.19
N ASP A 586 30.26 5.82 0.30
CA ASP A 586 29.06 5.93 -0.52
C ASP A 586 28.79 7.39 -0.95
N ALA A 587 27.68 7.63 -1.64
CA ALA A 587 27.31 8.98 -2.08
C ALA A 587 27.03 9.96 -0.91
N ASP A 588 26.55 9.47 0.24
CA ASP A 588 26.29 10.30 1.42
C ASP A 588 27.61 10.65 2.13
N GLY A 589 28.57 9.73 2.21
CA GLY A 589 29.92 9.97 2.70
C GLY A 589 30.66 11.04 1.89
N ALA A 590 30.54 10.99 0.57
CA ALA A 590 31.04 12.07 -0.30
C ALA A 590 30.31 13.41 -0.04
N GLY A 591 29.02 13.36 0.28
CA GLY A 591 28.23 14.51 0.73
C GLY A 591 28.74 15.11 2.03
N LEU A 592 29.07 14.28 3.03
CA LEU A 592 29.64 14.72 4.31
C LEU A 592 30.95 15.50 4.10
N LEU A 593 31.83 15.01 3.21
CA LEU A 593 33.06 15.72 2.86
C LEU A 593 32.75 17.08 2.22
N LEU A 594 31.81 17.14 1.27
CA LEU A 594 31.44 18.37 0.57
C LEU A 594 30.84 19.41 1.53
N VAL A 595 29.88 18.99 2.37
CA VAL A 595 29.17 19.86 3.32
C VAL A 595 30.15 20.47 4.32
N ASN A 596 31.03 19.66 4.89
CA ASN A 596 32.00 20.13 5.88
C ASN A 596 33.11 20.98 5.24
N ALA A 597 33.59 20.64 4.04
CA ALA A 597 34.52 21.47 3.29
C ALA A 597 33.89 22.83 2.92
N ALA A 598 32.61 22.85 2.51
CA ALA A 598 31.91 24.10 2.22
C ALA A 598 31.75 25.00 3.45
N ARG A 599 31.53 24.40 4.64
CA ARG A 599 31.50 25.13 5.92
C ARG A 599 32.89 25.67 6.30
N ALA A 600 33.96 24.89 6.10
CA ALA A 600 35.33 25.34 6.33
C ALA A 600 35.69 26.56 5.47
N ILE A 601 35.33 26.53 4.17
CA ILE A 601 35.57 27.66 3.24
C ILE A 601 34.81 28.93 3.69
N GLN A 602 33.66 28.81 4.35
CA GLN A 602 32.95 29.97 4.92
C GLN A 602 33.72 30.60 6.09
N ARG A 603 34.44 29.79 6.87
CA ARG A 603 35.26 30.23 7.99
C ARG A 603 36.71 30.52 7.60
N GLN A 604 37.02 30.58 6.30
CA GLN A 604 38.38 30.76 5.77
C GLN A 604 39.38 29.69 6.26
N VAL A 605 38.88 28.48 6.56
CA VAL A 605 39.69 27.33 6.93
C VAL A 605 40.00 26.53 5.66
N VAL A 606 41.27 26.25 5.42
CA VAL A 606 41.72 25.49 4.25
C VAL A 606 41.61 23.99 4.54
N VAL A 607 41.05 23.23 3.59
CA VAL A 607 40.86 21.78 3.72
C VAL A 607 41.68 21.05 2.67
N SER A 608 42.44 20.05 3.11
CA SER A 608 43.20 19.15 2.25
C SER A 608 43.01 17.69 2.65
N ALA A 609 43.37 16.76 1.76
CA ALA A 609 43.35 15.33 2.00
C ALA A 609 44.57 14.63 1.39
N PHE A 610 45.01 13.55 2.02
CA PHE A 610 46.10 12.69 1.54
C PHE A 610 45.79 11.21 1.79
N GLY A 611 46.56 10.31 1.16
CA GLY A 611 46.39 8.87 1.33
C GLY A 611 45.16 8.27 0.60
N LEU A 612 44.62 8.94 -0.43
CA LEU A 612 43.52 8.37 -1.21
C LEU A 612 43.98 7.12 -1.99
N SER A 613 43.25 6.02 -1.84
CA SER A 613 43.40 4.86 -2.71
C SER A 613 43.02 5.20 -4.16
N ILE A 614 43.60 4.50 -5.14
CA ILE A 614 43.37 4.74 -6.57
C ILE A 614 41.86 4.75 -6.93
N PRO A 615 41.01 3.81 -6.45
CA PRO A 615 39.59 3.82 -6.76
C PRO A 615 38.81 5.03 -6.18
N LEU A 616 39.26 5.62 -5.08
CA LEU A 616 38.61 6.81 -4.47
C LEU A 616 38.81 8.09 -5.30
N TRP A 617 39.87 8.14 -6.12
CA TRP A 617 40.12 9.29 -7.00
C TRP A 617 38.98 9.53 -8.00
N ASP A 618 38.39 8.46 -8.54
CA ASP A 618 37.28 8.58 -9.48
C ASP A 618 36.03 9.14 -8.80
N ALA A 619 35.74 8.73 -7.56
CA ALA A 619 34.64 9.28 -6.78
C ALA A 619 34.85 10.78 -6.47
N PHE A 620 36.08 11.19 -6.11
CA PHE A 620 36.42 12.60 -5.86
C PHE A 620 36.27 13.47 -7.12
N ARG A 621 36.76 13.00 -8.27
CA ARG A 621 36.61 13.69 -9.55
C ARG A 621 35.15 13.77 -10.00
N LEU A 622 34.41 12.69 -9.84
CA LEU A 622 33.01 12.60 -10.26
C LEU A 622 32.12 13.56 -9.44
N THR A 623 32.34 13.63 -8.12
CA THR A 623 31.60 14.52 -7.21
C THR A 623 32.12 15.96 -7.20
N GLY A 624 33.34 16.19 -7.69
CA GLY A 624 33.99 17.50 -7.70
C GLY A 624 34.63 17.89 -6.37
N LEU A 625 34.81 16.93 -5.45
CA LEU A 625 35.50 17.14 -4.17
C LEU A 625 36.94 17.61 -4.36
N ASP A 626 37.60 17.15 -5.42
CA ASP A 626 38.96 17.54 -5.84
C ASP A 626 39.10 19.04 -6.17
N ARG A 627 37.98 19.76 -6.34
CA ARG A 627 37.97 21.20 -6.61
C ARG A 627 37.88 22.06 -5.35
N ILE A 628 37.46 21.46 -4.23
CA ILE A 628 37.25 22.17 -2.95
C ILE A 628 38.12 21.63 -1.82
N ILE A 629 38.68 20.43 -1.99
CA ILE A 629 39.64 19.80 -1.09
C ILE A 629 40.95 19.61 -1.87
N ALA A 630 42.04 20.21 -1.39
CA ALA A 630 43.35 20.02 -2.00
C ALA A 630 43.86 18.59 -1.75
N LEU A 631 44.33 17.89 -2.79
CA LEU A 631 44.78 16.50 -2.69
C LEU A 631 46.30 16.41 -2.71
N PHE A 632 46.88 15.60 -1.83
CA PHE A 632 48.32 15.35 -1.70
C PHE A 632 48.63 13.84 -1.70
N GLY A 633 49.87 13.48 -2.08
CA GLY A 633 50.31 12.08 -2.08
C GLY A 633 50.47 11.52 -0.67
N ASP A 634 51.18 12.25 0.18
CA ASP A 634 51.42 11.92 1.58
C ASP A 634 51.33 13.16 2.49
N GLU A 635 51.46 12.94 3.80
CA GLU A 635 51.39 14.00 4.80
C GLU A 635 52.54 15.01 4.70
N GLY A 636 53.74 14.55 4.31
CA GLY A 636 54.92 15.41 4.16
C GLY A 636 54.75 16.44 3.04
N ASP A 637 54.20 15.99 1.90
CA ASP A 637 53.81 16.85 0.78
C ASP A 637 52.77 17.90 1.19
N ALA A 638 51.76 17.47 1.96
CA ALA A 638 50.72 18.35 2.49
C ALA A 638 51.29 19.39 3.48
N GLN A 639 52.33 19.04 4.24
CA GLN A 639 52.95 19.91 5.23
C GLN A 639 53.87 20.99 4.61
N GLN A 640 54.62 20.65 3.56
CA GLN A 640 55.59 21.57 2.95
C GLN A 640 54.94 22.64 2.07
N ARG A 641 53.83 22.31 1.40
CA ARG A 641 53.11 23.23 0.53
C ARG A 641 52.10 24.04 1.34
N ARG A 642 52.56 25.05 2.10
CA ARG A 642 51.66 26.04 2.74
C ARG A 642 50.67 26.58 1.70
N LEU A 643 49.40 26.29 1.91
CA LEU A 643 48.33 26.58 0.97
C LEU A 643 48.10 28.10 0.86
N SER A 644 48.28 28.67 -0.34
CA SER A 644 47.64 29.94 -0.70
C SER A 644 46.20 29.65 -1.14
N PRO A 645 45.21 30.49 -0.81
CA PRO A 645 43.79 30.23 -1.08
C PRO A 645 43.44 30.11 -2.57
N GLU A 646 44.35 30.44 -3.48
CA GLU A 646 44.19 30.23 -4.92
C GLU A 646 45.35 29.38 -5.47
N LYS A 647 45.02 28.14 -5.86
CA LYS A 647 45.83 27.17 -6.63
C LYS A 647 47.04 26.56 -5.90
N SER A 648 46.87 25.33 -5.41
CA SER A 648 47.98 24.41 -5.09
C SER A 648 47.91 23.17 -5.98
N GLY A 649 49.06 22.79 -6.56
CA GLY A 649 49.19 21.80 -7.62
C GLY A 649 48.69 20.40 -7.24
N LEU A 650 47.79 19.87 -8.06
CA LEU A 650 47.37 18.48 -8.09
C LEU A 650 48.61 17.57 -8.26
N PRO A 651 48.80 16.51 -7.46
CA PRO A 651 49.57 15.37 -7.93
C PRO A 651 48.85 14.81 -9.17
N ALA A 652 49.62 14.34 -10.16
CA ALA A 652 49.06 13.67 -11.34
C ALA A 652 48.37 12.37 -10.90
N GLY A 653 47.11 12.45 -10.48
CA GLY A 653 46.30 11.26 -10.23
C GLY A 653 46.20 10.43 -11.51
N PRO A 654 45.98 9.10 -11.42
CA PRO A 654 45.94 8.21 -12.58
C PRO A 654 44.97 8.71 -13.67
N ALA A 655 45.29 8.43 -14.93
CA ALA A 655 44.44 8.80 -16.06
C ALA A 655 43.03 8.17 -15.91
N ASN A 656 41.98 8.92 -16.27
CA ASN A 656 40.59 8.44 -16.17
C ASN A 656 40.43 7.07 -16.85
N GLY A 657 39.88 6.08 -16.14
CA GLY A 657 39.57 4.76 -16.70
C GLY A 657 40.73 3.76 -16.73
N ALA A 658 41.86 4.04 -16.07
CA ALA A 658 43.00 3.12 -15.99
C ALA A 658 42.78 1.93 -15.02
N HIS A 659 41.75 1.97 -14.18
CA HIS A 659 41.44 0.97 -13.15
C HIS A 659 39.92 0.77 -13.02
N PRO A 660 39.44 -0.39 -12.51
CA PRO A 660 38.02 -0.59 -12.24
C PRO A 660 37.52 0.43 -11.20
N PRO A 661 36.28 0.94 -11.34
CA PRO A 661 35.70 1.88 -10.38
C PRO A 661 35.52 1.22 -9.01
N LEU A 662 35.49 2.05 -7.96
CA LEU A 662 35.15 1.61 -6.60
C LEU A 662 33.78 0.89 -6.61
N PRO A 663 33.59 -0.20 -5.84
CA PRO A 663 32.31 -0.90 -5.78
C PRO A 663 31.13 0.06 -5.56
N GLY A 664 30.09 -0.10 -6.39
CA GLY A 664 28.90 0.75 -6.39
C GLY A 664 29.05 2.07 -7.16
N TRP A 665 30.25 2.59 -7.38
CA TRP A 665 30.47 3.84 -8.12
C TRP A 665 30.49 3.65 -9.64
N SER A 666 30.05 4.68 -10.36
CA SER A 666 30.27 4.79 -11.80
C SER A 666 31.74 5.05 -12.10
N GLY A 667 32.22 4.54 -13.24
CA GLY A 667 33.47 5.04 -13.83
C GLY A 667 33.41 6.53 -14.14
N SER A 668 34.57 7.18 -14.24
CA SER A 668 34.75 8.63 -14.48
C SER A 668 34.29 9.07 -15.88
N ALA A 669 32.97 9.01 -16.13
CA ALA A 669 32.33 9.53 -17.32
C ALA A 669 31.98 11.00 -17.09
N ALA A 670 32.72 11.90 -17.73
CA ALA A 670 32.49 13.35 -17.61
C ALA A 670 31.27 13.84 -18.41
N TYR A 671 30.67 13.00 -19.27
CA TYR A 671 29.60 13.39 -20.18
C TYR A 671 28.49 12.33 -20.22
N LEU A 672 27.24 12.80 -20.27
CA LEU A 672 26.07 11.97 -20.51
C LEU A 672 26.10 11.49 -21.96
N ARG A 673 25.84 10.19 -22.16
CA ARG A 673 25.61 9.58 -23.48
C ARG A 673 24.34 8.76 -23.43
N VAL A 674 23.39 9.03 -24.32
CA VAL A 674 22.13 8.28 -24.38
C VAL A 674 22.01 7.62 -25.75
N ARG A 675 22.03 6.29 -25.81
CA ARG A 675 22.10 5.55 -27.08
C ARG A 675 20.72 5.28 -27.67
N ASP A 676 19.77 4.85 -26.84
CA ASP A 676 18.42 4.47 -27.27
C ASP A 676 17.36 5.45 -26.77
N VAL A 677 16.95 6.38 -27.65
CA VAL A 677 15.93 7.39 -27.34
C VAL A 677 14.65 7.15 -28.15
N PRO A 678 13.49 6.94 -27.51
CA PRO A 678 12.23 6.83 -28.25
C PRO A 678 11.95 8.12 -29.04
N ALA A 679 11.49 7.99 -30.30
CA ALA A 679 11.35 9.10 -31.25
C ALA A 679 10.47 10.29 -30.79
N ARG A 680 9.69 10.11 -29.71
CA ARG A 680 8.78 11.11 -29.13
C ARG A 680 9.33 11.84 -27.89
N VAL A 681 10.54 11.50 -27.45
CA VAL A 681 11.20 12.12 -26.28
C VAL A 681 11.99 13.35 -26.72
N MET A 682 11.99 14.40 -25.90
CA MET A 682 12.77 15.60 -26.15
C MET A 682 14.14 15.41 -25.50
N ASN A 683 15.21 15.25 -26.29
CA ASN A 683 16.59 15.01 -25.83
C ASN A 683 17.55 16.14 -26.25
N ILE A 684 17.12 17.40 -26.14
CA ILE A 684 17.94 18.53 -26.63
C ILE A 684 19.01 18.99 -25.62
N ASN A 685 18.90 18.59 -24.35
CA ASN A 685 19.69 19.13 -23.24
C ASN A 685 20.34 18.04 -22.37
N ALA A 686 20.52 16.82 -22.87
CA ALA A 686 21.11 15.74 -22.07
C ALA A 686 22.28 15.06 -22.77
N ASP A 687 22.12 14.59 -24.01
CA ASP A 687 23.22 13.95 -24.73
C ASP A 687 24.41 14.91 -24.95
N GLY A 688 25.62 14.46 -24.62
CA GLY A 688 26.85 15.25 -24.71
C GLY A 688 27.03 16.32 -23.62
N ARG A 689 26.12 16.44 -22.64
CA ARG A 689 26.26 17.37 -21.51
C ARG A 689 27.20 16.82 -20.46
N ARG A 690 27.90 17.71 -19.76
CA ARG A 690 28.71 17.33 -18.59
C ARG A 690 27.83 17.07 -17.38
N THR A 691 28.28 16.20 -16.49
CA THR A 691 27.72 16.10 -15.14
C THR A 691 28.00 17.38 -14.35
N SER A 692 27.07 17.78 -13.50
CA SER A 692 27.09 19.03 -12.74
C SER A 692 26.67 18.75 -11.31
N GLY A 693 27.63 18.78 -10.38
CA GLY A 693 27.41 18.62 -8.94
C GLY A 693 27.27 19.96 -8.21
N PRO A 694 27.21 19.94 -6.86
CA PRO A 694 26.97 21.14 -6.07
C PRO A 694 28.10 22.18 -6.19
N VAL A 695 29.34 21.74 -6.46
CA VAL A 695 30.51 22.62 -6.61
C VAL A 695 30.45 23.48 -7.88
N GLN A 696 29.71 23.02 -8.90
CA GLN A 696 29.58 23.67 -10.20
C GLN A 696 28.37 24.61 -10.31
N GLY A 697 27.47 24.59 -9.31
CA GLY A 697 26.22 25.36 -9.33
C GLY A 697 26.36 26.82 -8.89
N PHE A 698 25.44 27.66 -9.34
CA PHE A 698 25.43 29.10 -9.08
C PHE A 698 24.86 29.48 -7.71
N GLY A 699 23.73 28.87 -7.34
CA GLY A 699 22.88 29.30 -6.22
C GLY A 699 23.44 29.02 -4.84
N ARG A 700 22.57 29.10 -3.82
CA ARG A 700 22.89 28.69 -2.45
C ARG A 700 23.04 27.17 -2.33
N LEU A 701 23.89 26.66 -1.43
CA LEU A 701 24.03 25.22 -1.19
C LEU A 701 22.99 24.75 -0.19
N TRP A 702 22.17 23.81 -0.61
CA TRP A 702 21.11 23.19 0.17
C TRP A 702 21.37 21.70 0.33
N GLU A 703 21.16 21.23 1.55
CA GLU A 703 21.03 19.81 1.90
C GLU A 703 19.59 19.62 2.38
N LYS A 704 18.80 18.80 1.68
CA LYS A 704 17.45 18.45 2.14
C LYS A 704 17.36 16.96 2.38
N ARG A 705 16.56 16.55 3.36
CA ARG A 705 16.23 15.14 3.62
C ARG A 705 14.72 14.96 3.67
N TYR A 706 14.20 14.12 2.79
CA TYR A 706 12.81 13.71 2.76
C TYR A 706 12.73 12.27 3.24
N ARG A 707 12.17 12.05 4.43
CA ARG A 707 12.16 10.75 5.10
C ARG A 707 10.74 10.24 5.27
N MET A 708 10.51 8.97 4.97
CA MET A 708 9.24 8.28 5.21
C MET A 708 9.48 7.02 6.03
N ARG A 709 8.90 6.96 7.24
CA ARG A 709 8.89 5.74 8.06
C ARG A 709 7.73 4.85 7.61
N LEU A 710 8.04 3.67 7.08
CA LEU A 710 7.03 2.71 6.67
C LEU A 710 6.36 2.09 7.90
N HIS A 711 5.07 1.84 7.80
CA HIS A 711 4.30 1.15 8.85
C HIS A 711 4.45 -0.38 8.80
N ASP A 712 5.10 -0.92 7.76
CA ASP A 712 5.39 -2.34 7.62
C ASP A 712 6.87 -2.61 7.92
N ALA A 713 7.14 -3.27 9.06
CA ALA A 713 8.50 -3.59 9.52
C ALA A 713 9.10 -4.83 8.83
N ASP A 714 8.29 -5.64 8.15
CA ASP A 714 8.76 -6.88 7.52
C ASP A 714 9.47 -6.62 6.18
N LEU A 715 9.30 -5.43 5.60
CA LEU A 715 9.90 -5.05 4.33
C LEU A 715 11.40 -4.78 4.51
N GLN A 716 12.21 -5.61 3.85
CA GLN A 716 13.66 -5.52 3.91
C GLN A 716 14.18 -4.40 2.99
N PRO A 717 15.12 -3.54 3.46
CA PRO A 717 15.67 -2.45 2.66
C PRO A 717 16.18 -2.86 1.28
N ARG A 718 16.83 -4.03 1.18
CA ARG A 718 17.36 -4.56 -0.09
C ARG A 718 16.27 -4.84 -1.12
N GLN A 719 15.15 -5.40 -0.68
CA GLN A 719 14.01 -5.70 -1.56
C GLN A 719 13.36 -4.41 -2.06
N ILE A 720 13.23 -3.42 -1.16
CA ILE A 720 12.68 -2.11 -1.49
C ILE A 720 13.56 -1.41 -2.53
N VAL A 721 14.87 -1.35 -2.32
CA VAL A 721 15.79 -0.62 -3.22
C VAL A 721 15.89 -1.31 -4.58
N SER A 722 15.88 -2.65 -4.61
CA SER A 722 15.81 -3.41 -5.86
C SER A 722 14.53 -3.11 -6.65
N LEU A 723 13.36 -3.07 -5.99
CA LEU A 723 12.10 -2.64 -6.60
C LEU A 723 12.18 -1.18 -7.06
N TRP A 724 12.71 -0.31 -6.20
CA TRP A 724 12.79 1.12 -6.46
C TRP A 724 13.64 1.40 -7.71
N ARG A 725 14.75 0.69 -7.89
CA ARG A 725 15.65 0.81 -9.05
C ARG A 725 15.08 0.22 -10.34
N SER A 726 14.33 -0.89 -10.25
CA SER A 726 13.74 -1.56 -11.41
C SER A 726 12.50 -0.85 -11.95
N GLU A 727 11.70 -0.25 -11.07
CA GLU A 727 10.45 0.45 -11.42
C GLU A 727 10.55 1.98 -11.26
N PHE A 728 11.77 2.54 -11.13
CA PHE A 728 12.01 3.93 -10.75
C PHE A 728 11.12 4.98 -11.46
N PRO A 729 10.93 4.93 -12.80
CA PRO A 729 10.07 5.89 -13.51
C PRO A 729 8.60 5.88 -13.08
N GLN A 730 8.09 4.76 -12.53
CA GLN A 730 6.68 4.60 -12.16
C GLN A 730 6.31 5.38 -10.90
N PHE A 731 7.30 5.71 -10.06
CA PHE A 731 7.07 6.42 -8.81
C PHE A 731 7.00 7.94 -8.99
N TRP A 732 7.24 8.45 -10.20
CA TRP A 732 7.28 9.89 -10.42
C TRP A 732 5.87 10.50 -10.48
N PRO A 733 5.70 11.74 -9.97
CA PRO A 733 4.44 12.47 -10.07
C PRO A 733 3.96 12.59 -11.53
N ALA A 734 2.65 12.42 -11.75
CA ALA A 734 2.04 12.45 -13.09
C ALA A 734 2.49 13.67 -13.95
N GLY A 735 2.76 13.43 -15.22
CA GLY A 735 3.26 14.44 -16.17
C GLY A 735 4.78 14.56 -16.21
N ASN A 736 5.50 14.03 -15.22
CA ASN A 736 6.96 13.91 -15.25
C ASN A 736 7.35 12.52 -15.74
N ARG A 737 8.42 12.44 -16.54
CA ARG A 737 8.88 11.17 -17.11
C ARG A 737 10.39 11.08 -17.07
N LEU A 738 10.87 9.92 -16.64
CA LEU A 738 12.25 9.48 -16.74
C LEU A 738 12.34 8.39 -17.78
N TYR A 739 13.34 8.47 -18.66
CA TYR A 739 13.64 7.44 -19.66
C TYR A 739 15.07 6.96 -19.47
N THR A 740 15.25 5.69 -19.10
CA THR A 740 16.57 5.06 -19.00
C THR A 740 16.97 4.49 -20.36
N ASP A 741 18.27 4.47 -20.63
CA ASP A 741 18.83 3.89 -21.86
C ASP A 741 18.41 2.42 -21.99
N GLY A 742 17.72 2.05 -23.08
CA GLY A 742 17.24 0.68 -23.33
C GLY A 742 16.24 0.11 -22.31
N ASN A 743 15.56 0.93 -21.51
CA ASN A 743 14.79 0.49 -20.32
C ASN A 743 15.64 -0.29 -19.30
N ALA A 744 16.96 -0.08 -19.30
CA ALA A 744 17.85 -0.74 -18.35
C ALA A 744 17.51 -0.30 -16.91
N PRO A 745 17.67 -1.19 -15.91
CA PRO A 745 17.54 -0.83 -14.50
C PRO A 745 18.51 0.28 -14.12
N VAL A 746 18.18 1.05 -13.08
CA VAL A 746 19.10 2.04 -12.50
C VAL A 746 20.39 1.34 -12.04
N ALA A 747 21.48 1.56 -12.76
CA ALA A 747 22.80 0.96 -12.50
C ALA A 747 23.90 2.02 -12.64
N PRO A 748 25.05 1.88 -11.93
CA PRO A 748 26.12 2.86 -11.98
C PRO A 748 26.58 3.12 -13.42
N GLY A 749 26.70 4.40 -13.79
CA GLY A 749 27.07 4.85 -15.14
C GLY A 749 25.92 4.95 -16.14
N ALA A 750 24.72 4.47 -15.80
CA ALA A 750 23.55 4.64 -16.66
C ALA A 750 23.16 6.13 -16.77
N SER A 751 22.89 6.59 -17.98
CA SER A 751 22.33 7.92 -18.25
C SER A 751 20.82 7.83 -18.43
N ALA A 752 20.11 8.88 -18.04
CA ALA A 752 18.66 8.96 -18.19
C ALA A 752 18.20 10.34 -18.66
N LEU A 753 17.14 10.36 -19.46
CA LEU A 753 16.49 11.57 -19.95
C LEU A 753 15.31 11.94 -19.06
N LEU A 754 15.16 13.24 -18.83
CA LEU A 754 14.14 13.84 -18.00
C LEU A 754 13.23 14.75 -18.82
N ASN A 755 11.93 14.48 -18.76
CA ASN A 755 10.89 15.40 -19.20
C ASN A 755 10.05 15.81 -17.98
N LEU A 756 10.30 17.00 -17.44
CA LEU A 756 9.62 17.53 -16.26
C LEU A 756 8.50 18.49 -16.66
N ALA A 757 7.33 18.34 -16.07
CA ALA A 757 6.20 19.24 -16.32
C ALA A 757 6.35 20.51 -15.48
N LEU A 758 6.39 21.67 -16.14
CA LEU A 758 6.45 22.97 -15.47
C LEU A 758 5.04 23.56 -15.30
N PRO A 759 4.81 24.41 -14.28
CA PRO A 759 3.58 25.18 -14.16
C PRO A 759 3.29 25.98 -15.43
N GLY A 760 2.04 25.93 -15.92
CA GLY A 760 1.64 26.59 -17.18
C GLY A 760 1.71 25.72 -18.43
N GLY A 761 2.10 24.43 -18.32
CA GLY A 761 2.03 23.45 -19.41
C GLY A 761 3.31 23.15 -20.24
N PRO A 762 4.41 23.93 -20.22
CA PRO A 762 5.61 23.55 -20.96
C PRO A 762 6.34 22.36 -20.30
N VAL A 763 7.09 21.61 -21.12
CA VAL A 763 7.90 20.48 -20.67
C VAL A 763 9.37 20.87 -20.72
N LEU A 764 10.07 20.67 -19.61
CA LEU A 764 11.51 20.81 -19.51
C LEU A 764 12.20 19.50 -19.87
N ALA A 765 13.07 19.52 -20.87
CA ALA A 765 13.94 18.40 -21.21
C ALA A 765 15.34 18.58 -20.60
N THR A 766 15.85 17.56 -19.91
CA THR A 766 17.19 17.55 -19.28
C THR A 766 17.64 16.11 -19.03
N GLY A 767 18.72 15.86 -18.26
CA GLY A 767 19.26 14.52 -18.03
C GLY A 767 19.92 14.32 -16.66
N LEU A 768 20.10 13.05 -16.31
CA LEU A 768 20.75 12.56 -15.10
C LEU A 768 21.75 11.46 -15.45
N MET A 769 22.73 11.24 -14.58
CA MET A 769 23.63 10.08 -14.61
C MET A 769 23.64 9.40 -13.26
N VAL A 770 23.52 8.07 -13.22
CA VAL A 770 23.68 7.30 -11.99
C VAL A 770 25.15 7.28 -11.61
N ILE A 771 25.50 7.88 -10.48
CA ILE A 771 26.88 7.97 -10.00
C ILE A 771 27.22 6.90 -8.97
N TYR A 772 26.22 6.37 -8.28
CA TYR A 772 26.38 5.36 -7.25
C TYR A 772 25.13 4.45 -7.20
N ALA A 773 25.29 3.16 -6.96
CA ALA A 773 24.20 2.26 -6.60
C ALA A 773 24.71 0.97 -5.93
N ASP A 774 24.08 0.58 -4.82
CA ASP A 774 24.30 -0.67 -4.10
C ASP A 774 22.95 -1.31 -3.70
N ASP A 775 22.97 -2.19 -2.70
CA ASP A 775 21.80 -2.90 -2.20
C ASP A 775 20.86 -2.04 -1.35
N THR A 776 21.32 -0.90 -0.82
CA THR A 776 20.57 -0.06 0.13
C THR A 776 20.36 1.38 -0.34
N SER A 777 21.04 1.79 -1.41
CA SER A 777 20.99 3.15 -1.94
C SER A 777 21.39 3.26 -3.42
N PHE A 778 21.02 4.38 -4.04
CA PHE A 778 21.51 4.80 -5.35
C PHE A 778 21.45 6.32 -5.48
N ALA A 779 22.35 6.91 -6.25
CA ALA A 779 22.44 8.35 -6.42
C ALA A 779 22.55 8.77 -7.88
N PHE A 780 21.88 9.87 -8.23
CA PHE A 780 21.99 10.50 -9.54
C PHE A 780 22.65 11.86 -9.45
N MET A 781 23.53 12.15 -10.41
CA MET A 781 24.07 13.48 -10.64
C MET A 781 23.30 14.17 -11.78
N THR A 782 23.03 15.46 -11.61
CA THR A 782 22.39 16.29 -12.64
C THR A 782 23.32 16.63 -13.81
N ALA A 783 22.75 16.87 -15.00
CA ALA A 783 23.48 17.38 -16.15
C ALA A 783 23.62 18.91 -16.12
N GLU A 784 24.64 19.45 -16.79
CA GLU A 784 24.82 20.87 -17.03
C GLU A 784 23.54 21.48 -17.66
N GLY A 785 23.05 22.57 -17.06
CA GLY A 785 21.82 23.24 -17.51
C GLY A 785 20.53 22.71 -16.89
N HIS A 786 20.57 21.63 -16.10
CA HIS A 786 19.45 21.18 -15.25
C HIS A 786 19.03 22.28 -14.25
N ILE A 787 17.82 22.21 -13.65
CA ILE A 787 17.34 23.23 -12.68
C ILE A 787 18.26 23.27 -11.45
N LEU A 788 18.58 22.09 -10.95
CA LEU A 788 19.49 21.84 -9.85
C LEU A 788 20.86 21.43 -10.40
N SER A 789 21.92 21.91 -9.77
CA SER A 789 23.29 21.40 -9.94
C SER A 789 23.68 20.69 -8.66
N GLY A 790 23.62 19.35 -8.68
CA GLY A 790 23.77 18.54 -7.49
C GLY A 790 23.62 17.05 -7.76
N TRP A 791 23.62 16.28 -6.69
CA TRP A 791 23.21 14.89 -6.72
C TRP A 791 22.10 14.60 -5.73
N ILE A 792 21.38 13.52 -6.00
CA ILE A 792 20.20 13.10 -5.25
C ILE A 792 20.38 11.64 -4.90
N THR A 793 20.50 11.36 -3.60
CA THR A 793 20.61 10.00 -3.07
C THR A 793 19.22 9.48 -2.70
N PHE A 794 18.93 8.25 -3.10
CA PHE A 794 17.71 7.51 -2.80
C PHE A 794 18.11 6.28 -2.00
N ARG A 795 17.53 6.08 -0.82
CA ARG A 795 17.99 5.01 0.08
C ARG A 795 16.88 4.43 0.93
N CYS A 796 17.12 3.22 1.41
CA CYS A 796 16.29 2.55 2.38
C CYS A 796 17.17 1.97 3.48
N PHE A 797 16.79 2.16 4.73
CA PHE A 797 17.53 1.64 5.88
C PHE A 797 16.59 1.28 7.03
N HIS A 798 17.13 0.61 8.05
CA HIS A 798 16.39 0.15 9.22
C HIS A 798 16.95 0.80 10.49
N ILE A 799 16.09 1.37 11.34
CA ILE A 799 16.46 1.94 12.65
C ILE A 799 15.39 1.51 13.65
N ASP A 800 15.80 0.93 14.78
CA ASP A 800 14.94 0.56 15.91
C ASP A 800 13.68 -0.23 15.53
N GLY A 801 13.82 -1.25 14.67
CA GLY A 801 12.69 -2.08 14.24
C GLY A 801 11.81 -1.44 13.15
N ALA A 802 12.17 -0.26 12.62
CA ALA A 802 11.40 0.45 11.61
C ALA A 802 12.19 0.67 10.31
N THR A 803 11.51 0.48 9.18
CA THR A 803 12.08 0.70 7.85
C THR A 803 11.80 2.13 7.36
N PHE A 804 12.84 2.81 6.88
CA PHE A 804 12.78 4.19 6.42
C PHE A 804 13.17 4.28 4.95
N LEU A 805 12.35 4.99 4.18
CA LEU A 805 12.70 5.47 2.85
C LEU A 805 13.24 6.90 2.98
N GLU A 806 14.30 7.22 2.25
CA GLU A 806 14.83 8.57 2.23
C GLU A 806 15.26 9.03 0.84
N ILE A 807 14.99 10.30 0.54
CA ILE A 807 15.54 11.03 -0.60
C ILE A 807 16.35 12.20 -0.04
N HIS A 808 17.63 12.25 -0.38
CA HIS A 808 18.61 13.19 0.13
C HIS A 808 19.25 13.96 -1.04
N PRO A 809 18.63 15.06 -1.51
CA PRO A 809 19.26 15.93 -2.47
C PRO A 809 20.24 16.91 -1.82
N LEU A 810 21.44 16.99 -2.39
CA LEU A 810 22.48 17.96 -2.07
C LEU A 810 22.75 18.77 -3.35
N PHE A 811 22.44 20.06 -3.34
CA PHE A 811 22.46 20.85 -4.57
C PHE A 811 22.64 22.35 -4.37
N ARG A 812 23.06 23.02 -5.45
CA ARG A 812 22.85 24.46 -5.67
C ARG A 812 21.87 24.66 -6.83
N ALA A 813 21.21 25.82 -6.90
CA ALA A 813 20.56 26.20 -8.14
C ALA A 813 21.60 26.27 -9.28
N ALA A 814 21.28 25.78 -10.47
CA ALA A 814 22.28 25.69 -11.52
C ALA A 814 22.73 27.06 -12.07
N ASP A 815 21.81 28.03 -12.11
CA ASP A 815 22.01 29.37 -12.66
C ASP A 815 21.11 30.42 -11.96
N PRO A 816 21.27 31.73 -12.25
CA PRO A 816 20.50 32.78 -11.56
C PRO A 816 18.98 32.71 -11.77
N LEU A 817 18.53 32.26 -12.93
CA LEU A 817 17.09 32.16 -13.22
C LEU A 817 16.48 31.05 -12.36
N MET A 818 17.19 29.93 -12.20
CA MET A 818 16.75 28.83 -11.35
C MET A 818 16.81 29.19 -9.86
N GLU A 819 17.83 29.94 -9.42
CA GLU A 819 17.90 30.45 -8.04
C GLU A 819 16.70 31.35 -7.71
N LEU A 820 16.31 32.24 -8.63
CA LEU A 820 15.13 33.07 -8.47
C LEU A 820 13.84 32.22 -8.47
N GLY A 821 13.73 31.26 -9.38
CA GLY A 821 12.57 30.36 -9.47
C GLY A 821 12.37 29.53 -8.20
N LEU A 822 13.44 29.00 -7.61
CA LEU A 822 13.38 28.26 -6.34
C LEU A 822 12.84 29.13 -5.20
N ARG A 823 13.22 30.42 -5.15
CA ARG A 823 12.73 31.39 -4.14
C ARG A 823 11.28 31.81 -4.34
N LEU A 824 10.80 31.85 -5.58
CA LEU A 824 9.44 32.26 -5.94
C LEU A 824 8.43 31.08 -5.96
N GLY A 825 8.74 29.99 -5.25
CA GLY A 825 7.84 28.85 -5.06
C GLY A 825 8.30 27.54 -5.70
N GLY A 826 9.38 27.54 -6.49
CA GLY A 826 9.97 26.33 -7.06
C GLY A 826 10.44 25.34 -5.99
N GLY A 827 10.94 25.82 -4.85
CA GLY A 827 11.33 24.95 -3.73
C GLY A 827 10.15 24.15 -3.16
N GLY A 828 8.98 24.77 -3.01
CA GLY A 828 7.77 24.06 -2.55
C GLY A 828 7.22 23.06 -3.59
N GLN A 829 7.51 23.28 -4.88
CA GLN A 829 7.18 22.32 -5.94
C GLN A 829 8.09 21.09 -5.88
N GLU A 830 9.39 21.29 -5.64
CA GLU A 830 10.36 20.23 -5.39
C GLU A 830 9.95 19.38 -4.17
N ASP A 831 9.61 20.01 -3.05
CA ASP A 831 9.20 19.30 -1.83
C ASP A 831 7.98 18.41 -2.06
N ARG A 832 7.01 18.91 -2.84
CA ARG A 832 5.83 18.13 -3.23
C ARG A 832 6.19 16.97 -4.14
N PHE A 833 7.11 17.18 -5.08
CA PHE A 833 7.58 16.15 -6.00
C PHE A 833 8.18 14.95 -5.24
N TRP A 834 9.07 15.21 -4.27
CA TRP A 834 9.72 14.14 -3.50
C TRP A 834 8.75 13.44 -2.53
N ARG A 835 7.84 14.19 -1.90
CA ARG A 835 6.77 13.60 -1.08
C ARG A 835 5.86 12.67 -1.90
N GLU A 836 5.41 13.10 -3.07
CA GLU A 836 4.61 12.27 -3.97
C GLU A 836 5.38 11.03 -4.43
N THR A 837 6.69 11.16 -4.69
CA THR A 837 7.56 10.04 -5.10
C THR A 837 7.64 8.95 -4.02
N LEU A 838 7.93 9.32 -2.78
CA LEU A 838 7.93 8.38 -1.66
C LEU A 838 6.54 7.77 -1.43
N GLY A 839 5.48 8.57 -1.55
CA GLY A 839 4.10 8.09 -1.41
C GLY A 839 3.67 7.11 -2.51
N ASN A 840 4.13 7.30 -3.75
CA ASN A 840 3.90 6.36 -4.86
C ASN A 840 4.61 5.03 -4.58
N LEU A 841 5.86 5.06 -4.09
CA LEU A 841 6.61 3.86 -3.73
C LEU A 841 5.95 3.10 -2.58
N ALA A 842 5.56 3.78 -1.50
CA ALA A 842 4.85 3.16 -0.38
C ALA A 842 3.54 2.47 -0.83
N ARG A 843 2.74 3.14 -1.68
CA ARG A 843 1.53 2.55 -2.27
C ARG A 843 1.83 1.31 -3.10
N ARG A 844 2.89 1.33 -3.93
CA ARG A 844 3.32 0.16 -4.71
C ARG A 844 3.72 -1.02 -3.83
N LEU A 845 4.30 -0.74 -2.66
CA LEU A 845 4.67 -1.72 -1.63
C LEU A 845 3.45 -2.22 -0.81
N GLY A 846 2.25 -1.67 -1.03
CA GLY A 846 1.05 -2.03 -0.29
C GLY A 846 1.08 -1.57 1.18
N THR A 847 1.80 -0.48 1.46
CA THR A 847 1.93 0.13 2.80
C THR A 847 1.78 1.65 2.71
N CYS A 848 1.79 2.32 3.86
CA CYS A 848 1.96 3.76 3.95
C CYS A 848 3.05 4.09 4.97
N GLY A 849 3.31 5.38 5.17
CA GLY A 849 4.31 5.81 6.12
C GLY A 849 4.16 7.27 6.54
N ASP A 850 4.75 7.58 7.68
CA ASP A 850 4.82 8.94 8.20
C ASP A 850 5.94 9.69 7.49
N PHE A 851 5.68 10.91 7.03
CA PHE A 851 6.63 11.72 6.28
C PHE A 851 7.18 12.87 7.13
N ALA A 852 8.49 13.07 7.07
CA ALA A 852 9.16 14.24 7.60
C ALA A 852 10.16 14.80 6.59
N GLN A 853 10.42 16.09 6.71
CA GLN A 853 11.36 16.82 5.87
C GLN A 853 12.28 17.66 6.75
N ARG A 854 13.57 17.72 6.41
CA ARG A 854 14.56 18.60 7.01
C ARG A 854 15.31 19.32 5.91
N ASP A 855 15.37 20.64 5.98
CA ASP A 855 16.07 21.49 5.01
C ASP A 855 17.18 22.25 5.74
N ILE A 856 18.41 22.11 5.27
CA ILE A 856 19.60 22.78 5.83
C ILE A 856 20.22 23.65 4.73
N LEU A 857 20.36 24.94 5.03
CA LEU A 857 21.13 25.85 4.19
C LEU A 857 22.60 25.76 4.59
N VAL A 858 23.38 25.01 3.80
CA VAL A 858 24.79 24.72 4.11
C VAL A 858 25.69 25.92 3.79
N ASP A 859 25.47 26.58 2.65
CA ASP A 859 26.22 27.79 2.26
C ASP A 859 25.26 28.85 1.68
N PRO A 860 25.06 29.99 2.39
CA PRO A 860 24.17 31.04 1.94
C PRO A 860 24.73 31.87 0.77
N ARG A 861 26.02 31.70 0.42
CA ARG A 861 26.68 32.48 -0.64
C ARG A 861 26.30 31.98 -2.03
N ILE A 862 26.21 32.92 -2.97
CA ILE A 862 26.00 32.69 -4.39
C ILE A 862 27.35 32.75 -5.12
N GLN A 863 27.56 31.89 -6.09
CA GLN A 863 28.78 31.80 -6.88
C GLN A 863 28.69 32.65 -8.16
N TRP A 864 28.92 33.96 -8.04
CA TRP A 864 28.85 34.89 -9.19
C TRP A 864 29.78 34.53 -10.37
N HIS A 865 30.92 33.90 -10.09
CA HIS A 865 31.82 33.38 -11.12
C HIS A 865 31.18 32.28 -11.99
N ARG A 866 30.03 31.72 -11.59
CA ARG A 866 29.22 30.75 -12.34
C ARG A 866 28.08 31.38 -13.14
N LEU A 867 28.03 32.71 -13.27
CA LEU A 867 26.99 33.40 -14.05
C LEU A 867 26.85 32.86 -15.49
N ALA A 868 27.98 32.45 -16.09
CA ALA A 868 28.03 31.86 -17.42
C ALA A 868 27.19 30.57 -17.57
N ASN A 869 26.81 29.89 -16.47
CA ASN A 869 25.96 28.70 -16.50
C ASN A 869 24.60 28.96 -17.19
N LEU A 870 24.13 30.20 -17.21
CA LEU A 870 22.87 30.59 -17.86
C LEU A 870 22.81 30.19 -19.35
N ARG A 871 23.95 30.11 -20.05
CA ARG A 871 24.02 29.68 -21.46
C ARG A 871 23.59 28.22 -21.68
N HIS A 872 23.57 27.43 -20.61
CA HIS A 872 23.19 26.01 -20.63
C HIS A 872 21.76 25.79 -20.14
N ASN A 873 21.05 26.83 -19.68
CA ASN A 873 19.74 26.71 -19.05
C ASN A 873 18.76 25.89 -19.89
N SER A 874 18.35 24.75 -19.35
CA SER A 874 17.49 23.78 -20.05
C SER A 874 16.07 24.29 -20.24
N VAL A 875 15.57 25.19 -19.38
CA VAL A 875 14.24 25.80 -19.49
C VAL A 875 14.16 26.70 -20.72
N ILE A 876 15.12 27.62 -20.87
CA ILE A 876 15.21 28.50 -22.04
C ILE A 876 15.34 27.68 -23.32
N ARG A 877 16.25 26.69 -23.33
CA ARG A 877 16.47 25.83 -24.51
C ARG A 877 15.25 24.98 -24.86
N SER A 878 14.57 24.40 -23.86
CA SER A 878 13.33 23.63 -24.09
C SER A 878 12.21 24.51 -24.62
N PHE A 879 12.07 25.73 -24.11
CA PHE A 879 11.07 26.68 -24.58
C PHE A 879 11.30 27.08 -26.04
N LEU A 880 12.55 27.42 -26.40
CA LEU A 880 12.92 27.75 -27.79
C LEU A 880 12.67 26.59 -28.78
N HIS A 881 12.85 25.34 -28.33
CA HIS A 881 12.60 24.15 -29.14
C HIS A 881 11.15 23.65 -29.12
N MET A 882 10.29 24.19 -28.26
CA MET A 882 8.92 23.71 -28.05
C MET A 882 8.06 23.77 -29.33
N PRO A 883 8.11 24.82 -30.17
CA PRO A 883 7.33 24.87 -31.41
C PRO A 883 7.69 23.75 -32.40
N LEU A 884 8.99 23.48 -32.57
CA LEU A 884 9.52 22.40 -33.41
C LEU A 884 9.10 21.02 -32.88
N TYR A 885 9.13 20.82 -31.56
CA TYR A 885 8.68 19.59 -30.92
C TYR A 885 7.18 19.35 -31.13
N MET A 886 6.35 20.39 -30.99
CA MET A 886 4.91 20.29 -31.22
C MET A 886 4.59 19.94 -32.69
N LEU A 887 5.30 20.53 -33.65
CA LEU A 887 5.18 20.16 -35.08
C LEU A 887 5.53 18.68 -35.31
N LYS A 888 6.63 18.20 -34.74
CA LYS A 888 7.08 16.79 -34.89
C LYS A 888 6.12 15.79 -34.24
N LYS A 889 5.43 16.19 -33.17
CA LYS A 889 4.42 15.38 -32.47
C LYS A 889 3.09 15.26 -33.24
N SER A 890 2.76 16.25 -34.07
CA SER A 890 1.53 16.28 -34.88
C SER A 890 1.59 15.45 -36.16
N ILE A 891 2.76 14.92 -36.53
CA ILE A 891 2.94 14.05 -37.70
C ILE A 891 2.71 12.59 -37.29
N PRO A 892 1.75 11.86 -37.90
CA PRO A 892 1.55 10.44 -37.60
C PRO A 892 2.78 9.63 -38.02
N ALA A 893 3.32 8.83 -37.09
CA ALA A 893 4.44 7.94 -37.37
C ALA A 893 4.01 6.89 -38.41
N LYS A 894 4.52 7.01 -39.65
CA LYS A 894 4.40 5.93 -40.64
C LYS A 894 5.06 4.67 -40.07
N ARG A 895 4.33 3.56 -40.12
CA ARG A 895 4.84 2.20 -39.85
C ARG A 895 6.06 1.95 -40.75
N CYS A 896 7.27 1.97 -40.19
CA CYS A 896 8.40 1.33 -40.84
C CYS A 896 8.26 -0.18 -40.64
N TRP A 897 7.91 -0.87 -41.72
CA TRP A 897 8.04 -2.31 -41.84
C TRP A 897 9.51 -2.71 -41.75
N ASN A 898 9.75 -3.79 -41.00
CA ASN A 898 10.98 -4.57 -40.99
C ASN A 898 11.54 -4.77 -42.40
N ARG A 899 12.80 -4.41 -42.59
CA ARG A 899 13.67 -5.07 -43.57
C ARG A 899 15.07 -5.22 -42.96
N GLN A 900 15.55 -6.47 -43.03
CA GLN A 900 16.89 -7.00 -42.73
C GLN A 900 17.11 -7.37 -41.25
N GLY A 901 17.38 -8.63 -40.88
CA GLY A 901 17.58 -9.85 -41.66
C GLY A 901 17.73 -11.07 -40.72
N ARG A 902 17.40 -12.26 -41.25
CA ARG A 902 17.92 -13.58 -40.83
C ARG A 902 18.97 -14.00 -41.88
N PRO A 903 19.88 -14.94 -41.58
CA PRO A 903 20.12 -15.62 -40.31
C PRO A 903 21.19 -14.94 -39.45
#